data_AF-A0A2W2B6I7-F1
#
_entry.id   AF-A0A2W2B6I7-F1
#
_cell.length_a   1.000
_cell.length_b   1.000
_cell.length_c   1.000
_cell.angle_alpha   90.00
_cell.angle_beta   90.00
_cell.angle_gamma   90.00
#
_symmetry.space_group_name_H-M   'P 1'
#
loop_
_entity.id
_entity.type
_entity.pdbx_description
1 polymer ?
#
loop_
_entity_poly.entity_id
_entity_poly.type
_entity_poly.pdbx_seq_one_letter_code
_entity_poly.pdbx_strand_id
1 'polypeptide(L)'
;MDALGITDDMLEIDLYTDSFRNTQYHKLRNVTKRYRIFEPNEKGIGILLYSILGEVHWFRSIEGKQKTREYRQTRLLYPKQKNDNSIQKYDIPRGQRTVPFFPPLLLTKYAAAEDIEILYLTEGHFKAFKAMMHGIYCVGVPSITCLKDGDGLMHEDILKLIKQCNVQKVVWLHDGDCRNVTGKEIKETIDLATRPHTFFKSVEAFHDLLSKEGIRLYFAHINSDELEGNPKGLDDLLCTAKEKELAKIADEFNDFRMQKAGFYSGTYLSRIEITRTTAAVYKYFMLHDVDEFYRHHSETRPELKNVPFKFFGSTYKYDTESSRCSIIIPKGALNYFRVGDTYYQYVEIPDQWNNIFRTFERREKKTIQEDNDKNIFKHIPKYTSFCNVPSHTDYRQVIHNCYNLYHPFEWEPNDEIDCYHTLNFIKHIFGNEIVLLNESDPASGIERWELGLDYLQLLYQKPQQILPILCLVSVERQTGKTTFGDWLKEFYKENMAIVGNADLKNDFNAHWLSKLIVMVDETKVDKDIVLERLKALSTAKTAIWNSKGKDQKSISFFSKFILNSNKVDDFIRIDKEEIRFWVIKVPPLSDEHRDVNLLKKMVGEIPGFVCYLSGRKMKSLEKERHWFETRLLVTDALKKVVASSKMTLEKQLEIAISELFEVSGDEIITMPLMEVASLVKQHHNKSYVSEMLRRMGYKPSESPSSKHFPRVMEKRHSSGEIIIDKEYIRFKGRYYTFTKGTFIIESPEEIND
;
A
#
# COMPACT_ATOMS: atom_id res chain seq x y z
N MET A 1 0.13 -1.61 43.65
CA MET A 1 1.38 -1.60 44.43
C MET A 1 1.23 -2.48 45.66
N ASP A 2 0.15 -2.29 46.43
CA ASP A 2 -0.18 -3.11 47.61
C ASP A 2 -0.23 -4.62 47.32
N ALA A 3 -0.85 -5.02 46.21
CA ALA A 3 -0.89 -6.43 45.78
C ALA A 3 0.49 -7.03 45.48
N LEU A 4 1.50 -6.19 45.17
CA LEU A 4 2.89 -6.61 44.97
C LEU A 4 3.70 -6.53 46.28
N GLY A 5 3.11 -6.04 47.38
CA GLY A 5 3.79 -5.82 48.66
C GLY A 5 4.82 -4.69 48.63
N ILE A 6 4.73 -3.78 47.65
CA ILE A 6 5.68 -2.66 47.50
C ILE A 6 5.24 -1.53 48.43
N THR A 7 6.08 -1.17 49.39
CA THR A 7 5.84 -0.04 50.30
C THR A 7 6.31 1.27 49.67
N ASP A 8 5.80 2.41 50.16
CA ASP A 8 6.14 3.72 49.61
C ASP A 8 7.64 4.05 49.70
N ASP A 9 8.31 3.59 50.77
CA ASP A 9 9.77 3.78 50.93
C ASP A 9 10.59 3.05 49.85
N MET A 10 10.08 1.94 49.31
CA MET A 10 10.75 1.18 48.24
C MET A 10 10.61 1.84 46.87
N LEU A 11 9.73 2.84 46.73
CA LEU A 11 9.47 3.50 45.47
C LEU A 11 10.44 4.63 45.18
N GLU A 12 11.26 5.03 46.15
CA GLU A 12 12.12 6.19 46.02
C GLU A 12 13.55 5.79 45.67
N ILE A 13 14.15 6.55 44.76
CA ILE A 13 15.53 6.33 44.31
C ILE A 13 16.22 7.66 44.02
N ASP A 14 17.48 7.76 44.43
CA ASP A 14 18.33 8.91 44.08
C ASP A 14 19.02 8.64 42.74
N LEU A 15 18.74 9.50 41.76
CA LEU A 15 19.28 9.38 40.40
C LEU A 15 19.92 10.69 39.97
N TYR A 16 20.88 10.59 39.07
CA TYR A 16 21.49 11.73 38.40
C TYR A 16 20.49 12.40 37.47
N THR A 17 20.39 13.72 37.57
CA THR A 17 19.41 14.52 36.81
C THR A 17 19.72 14.61 35.32
N ASP A 18 20.93 14.26 34.89
CA ASP A 18 21.35 14.27 33.48
C ASP A 18 22.37 13.13 33.24
N SER A 19 22.72 12.88 31.99
CA SER A 19 23.76 11.92 31.63
C SER A 19 25.17 12.46 31.90
N PHE A 20 26.08 11.58 32.30
CA PHE A 20 27.50 11.86 32.44
C PHE A 20 28.12 12.34 31.13
N ARG A 21 27.68 11.80 29.99
CA ARG A 21 28.14 12.25 28.68
C ARG A 21 27.78 13.71 28.41
N ASN A 22 26.54 14.11 28.70
CA ASN A 22 26.06 15.47 28.46
C ASN A 22 26.71 16.47 29.42
N THR A 23 26.79 16.11 30.71
CA THR A 23 27.42 16.96 31.74
C THR A 23 28.92 17.13 31.50
N GLN A 24 29.63 16.08 31.05
CA GLN A 24 31.03 16.17 30.67
C GLN A 24 31.23 17.07 29.44
N TYR A 25 30.38 16.94 28.41
CA TYR A 25 30.43 17.76 27.20
C TYR A 25 30.21 19.25 27.51
N HIS A 26 29.23 19.56 28.35
CA HIS A 26 28.91 20.92 28.76
C HIS A 26 29.73 21.44 29.95
N LYS A 27 30.62 20.62 30.52
CA LYS A 27 31.41 20.92 31.73
C LYS A 27 30.54 21.36 32.92
N LEU A 28 29.36 20.76 33.05
CA LEU A 28 28.44 20.99 34.16
C LEU A 28 28.59 19.89 35.21
N ARG A 29 28.32 20.22 36.48
CA ARG A 29 28.27 19.22 37.54
C ARG A 29 26.95 18.46 37.46
N ASN A 30 27.02 17.14 37.42
CA ASN A 30 25.82 16.31 37.56
C ASN A 30 25.35 16.31 39.02
N VAL A 31 24.04 16.45 39.25
CA VAL A 31 23.45 16.48 40.59
C VAL A 31 22.49 15.30 40.74
N THR A 32 22.39 14.77 41.95
CA THR A 32 21.41 13.75 42.28
C THR A 32 20.11 14.39 42.76
N LYS A 33 18.99 13.79 42.39
CA LYS A 33 17.66 14.14 42.86
C LYS A 33 16.92 12.86 43.21
N ARG A 34 16.02 12.93 44.21
CA ARG A 34 15.14 11.83 44.58
C ARG A 34 13.95 11.76 43.62
N TYR A 35 13.70 10.58 43.08
CA TYR A 35 12.62 10.29 42.14
C TYR A 35 11.77 9.12 42.64
N ARG A 36 10.51 9.07 42.22
CA ARG A 36 9.62 7.93 42.48
C ARG A 36 9.54 7.03 41.24
N ILE A 37 9.92 5.77 41.41
CA ILE A 37 10.05 4.76 40.34
C ILE A 37 8.70 4.48 39.69
N PHE A 38 7.67 4.26 40.51
CA PHE A 38 6.32 3.98 40.06
C PHE A 38 5.37 5.06 40.56
N GLU A 39 4.68 5.72 39.64
CA GLU A 39 3.74 6.81 39.93
C GLU A 39 2.41 6.57 39.22
N PRO A 40 1.26 6.65 39.91
CA PRO A 40 -0.03 6.58 39.24
C PRO A 40 -0.24 7.80 38.33
N ASN A 41 -0.90 7.58 37.20
CA ASN A 41 -1.36 8.63 36.29
C ASN A 41 -2.74 8.30 35.72
N GLU A 42 -3.31 9.20 34.90
CA GLU A 42 -4.65 9.06 34.34
C GLU A 42 -4.87 7.76 33.54
N LYS A 43 -3.80 7.20 32.95
CA LYS A 43 -3.86 6.01 32.09
C LYS A 43 -3.50 4.71 32.82
N GLY A 44 -2.84 4.79 33.99
CA GLY A 44 -2.35 3.64 34.74
C GLY A 44 -1.17 3.98 35.65
N ILE A 45 -0.06 3.24 35.52
CA ILE A 45 1.15 3.44 36.34
C ILE A 45 2.32 3.85 35.45
N GLY A 46 2.83 5.06 35.63
CA GLY A 46 4.06 5.56 35.04
C GLY A 46 5.28 4.93 35.70
N ILE A 47 6.13 4.31 34.88
CA ILE A 47 7.37 3.66 35.29
C ILE A 47 8.52 4.55 34.83
N LEU A 48 9.30 5.06 35.78
CA LEU A 48 10.52 5.80 35.50
C LEU A 48 11.61 4.85 35.02
N LEU A 49 12.19 5.14 33.85
CA LEU A 49 13.26 4.35 33.26
C LEU A 49 14.57 5.15 33.32
N TYR A 50 15.65 4.46 33.66
CA TYR A 50 16.97 5.02 33.93
C TYR A 50 18.07 4.02 33.58
N SER A 51 19.30 4.53 33.38
CA SER A 51 20.47 3.69 33.07
C SER A 51 20.99 2.95 34.30
N ILE A 52 21.81 1.91 34.08
CA ILE A 52 22.50 1.21 35.18
C ILE A 52 23.48 2.13 35.95
N LEU A 53 23.90 3.23 35.33
CA LEU A 53 24.69 4.29 35.96
C LEU A 53 23.87 5.21 36.87
N GLY A 54 22.54 5.04 36.92
CA GLY A 54 21.63 5.89 37.67
C GLY A 54 21.31 7.20 36.96
N GLU A 55 21.38 7.28 35.63
CA GLU A 55 21.04 8.49 34.87
C GLU A 55 19.56 8.46 34.47
N VAL A 56 18.83 9.54 34.73
CA VAL A 56 17.46 9.68 34.25
C VAL A 56 17.45 9.90 32.73
N HIS A 57 16.62 9.13 32.03
CA HIS A 57 16.37 9.37 30.62
C HIS A 57 15.40 10.53 30.42
N TRP A 58 15.69 11.40 29.45
CA TRP A 58 14.87 12.56 29.12
C TRP A 58 14.44 12.52 27.66
N PHE A 59 13.24 13.03 27.37
CA PHE A 59 12.76 13.20 26.01
C PHE A 59 12.07 14.55 25.79
N ARG A 60 12.05 15.01 24.54
CA ARG A 60 11.30 16.22 24.14
C ARG A 60 9.90 15.82 23.70
N SER A 61 8.86 16.33 24.37
CA SER A 61 7.48 16.07 23.98
C SER A 61 7.10 16.87 22.74
N ILE A 62 6.42 16.23 21.79
CA ILE A 62 5.91 16.85 20.55
C ILE A 62 4.58 17.61 20.80
N GLU A 63 3.92 17.36 21.94
CA GLU A 63 2.64 17.97 22.29
C GLU A 63 2.76 19.48 22.59
N GLY A 64 2.44 20.32 21.59
CA GLY A 64 2.01 21.72 21.71
C GLY A 64 3.06 22.76 22.15
N LYS A 65 4.05 22.39 22.95
CA LYS A 65 5.25 23.19 23.29
C LYS A 65 6.39 22.19 23.58
N GLN A 66 7.54 22.34 22.92
CA GLN A 66 8.72 21.47 23.11
C GLN A 66 9.25 21.58 24.55
N LYS A 67 8.67 20.81 25.48
CA LYS A 67 9.15 20.70 26.86
C LYS A 67 9.90 19.38 27.01
N THR A 68 11.09 19.45 27.60
CA THR A 68 11.84 18.25 28.03
C THR A 68 11.14 17.65 29.24
N ARG A 69 10.88 16.34 29.22
CA ARG A 69 10.23 15.59 30.31
C ARG A 69 11.03 14.32 30.64
N GLU A 70 10.91 13.89 31.88
CA GLU A 70 11.44 12.60 32.36
C GLU A 70 10.81 11.47 31.55
N TYR A 71 11.61 10.51 31.13
CA TYR A 71 11.12 9.38 30.36
C TYR A 71 10.41 8.39 31.26
N ARG A 72 9.08 8.39 31.17
CA ARG A 72 8.21 7.43 31.84
C ARG A 72 7.42 6.63 30.82
N GLN A 73 7.49 5.31 30.94
CA GLN A 73 6.62 4.40 30.20
C GLN A 73 5.40 4.10 31.07
N THR A 74 4.19 4.22 30.54
CA THR A 74 2.98 3.95 31.33
C THR A 74 2.51 2.52 31.11
N ARG A 75 2.45 1.71 32.16
CA ARG A 75 1.64 0.49 32.14
C ARG A 75 0.17 0.88 32.18
N LEU A 76 -0.57 0.54 31.13
CA LEU A 76 -1.99 0.88 31.04
C LEU A 76 -2.81 0.07 32.04
N LEU A 77 -3.74 0.74 32.73
CA LEU A 77 -4.73 0.08 33.57
C LEU A 77 -5.69 -0.77 32.72
N TYR A 78 -6.06 -0.23 31.56
CA TYR A 78 -6.87 -0.90 30.55
C TYR A 78 -6.04 -1.04 29.27
N PRO A 79 -5.47 -2.23 28.99
CA PRO A 79 -4.72 -2.47 27.76
C PRO A 79 -5.56 -2.17 26.52
N LYS A 80 -4.97 -1.49 25.53
CA LYS A 80 -5.66 -1.15 24.28
C LYS A 80 -5.56 -2.30 23.30
N GLN A 81 -6.67 -2.68 22.68
CA GLN A 81 -6.65 -3.60 21.55
C GLN A 81 -6.29 -2.81 20.29
N LYS A 82 -5.24 -3.24 19.59
CA LYS A 82 -4.83 -2.71 18.29
C LYS A 82 -5.64 -3.38 17.17
N ASN A 83 -5.63 -2.77 15.98
CA ASN A 83 -6.37 -3.27 14.81
C ASN A 83 -5.95 -4.68 14.38
N ASP A 84 -4.71 -5.08 14.68
CA ASP A 84 -4.17 -6.44 14.46
C ASP A 84 -4.60 -7.46 15.54
N ASN A 85 -5.58 -7.10 16.38
CA ASN A 85 -6.00 -7.84 17.58
C ASN A 85 -4.91 -8.05 18.64
N SER A 86 -3.73 -7.42 18.50
CA SER A 86 -2.70 -7.44 19.54
C SER A 86 -3.07 -6.49 20.68
N ILE A 87 -2.63 -6.81 21.89
CA ILE A 87 -2.96 -6.05 23.09
C ILE A 87 -1.77 -5.17 23.47
N GLN A 88 -1.94 -3.85 23.39
CA GLN A 88 -0.98 -2.88 23.88
C GLN A 88 -1.11 -2.75 25.40
N LYS A 89 -0.13 -3.31 26.13
CA LYS A 89 -0.07 -3.23 27.59
C LYS A 89 0.65 -1.97 28.10
N TYR A 90 1.49 -1.35 27.28
CA TYR A 90 2.28 -0.17 27.66
C TYR A 90 2.10 0.96 26.67
N ASP A 91 1.97 2.18 27.19
CA ASP A 91 1.99 3.43 26.44
C ASP A 91 3.39 4.04 26.53
N ILE A 92 4.06 4.12 25.39
CA ILE A 92 5.42 4.65 25.26
C ILE A 92 5.33 6.03 24.60
N PRO A 93 5.93 7.08 25.19
CA PRO A 93 6.01 8.39 24.57
C PRO A 93 6.48 8.34 23.10
N ARG A 94 5.79 9.07 22.21
CA ARG A 94 6.07 9.07 20.77
C ARG A 94 7.56 9.36 20.48
N GLY A 95 8.17 8.54 19.64
CA GLY A 95 9.58 8.68 19.22
C GLY A 95 10.62 8.17 20.22
N GLN A 96 10.21 7.55 21.33
CA GLN A 96 11.14 6.97 22.31
C GLN A 96 11.33 5.46 22.11
N ARG A 97 12.53 4.98 22.47
CA ARG A 97 12.93 3.57 22.40
C ARG A 97 12.53 2.83 23.68
N THR A 98 12.26 1.53 23.60
CA THR A 98 12.13 0.69 24.79
C THR A 98 13.50 0.45 25.40
N VAL A 99 13.64 0.72 26.69
CA VAL A 99 14.87 0.46 27.45
C VAL A 99 14.58 -0.55 28.57
N PRO A 100 15.57 -1.33 29.02
CA PRO A 100 15.42 -2.22 30.16
C PRO A 100 15.21 -1.43 31.46
N PHE A 101 14.68 -2.12 32.45
CA PHE A 101 14.47 -1.62 33.80
C PHE A 101 15.32 -2.39 34.79
N PHE A 102 16.04 -1.63 35.61
CA PHE A 102 16.95 -2.13 36.61
C PHE A 102 16.40 -1.81 37.99
N PRO A 103 15.95 -2.81 38.79
CA PRO A 103 15.56 -2.56 40.17
C PRO A 103 16.69 -1.91 40.99
N PRO A 104 16.38 -1.09 42.02
CA PRO A 104 17.38 -0.27 42.74
C PRO A 104 18.57 -1.04 43.31
N LEU A 105 18.36 -2.28 43.74
CA LEU A 105 19.40 -3.13 44.29
C LEU A 105 20.49 -3.46 43.25
N LEU A 106 20.14 -3.55 41.95
CA LEU A 106 21.12 -3.76 40.88
C LEU A 106 22.04 -2.54 40.70
N LEU A 107 21.51 -1.32 40.86
CA LEU A 107 22.34 -0.10 40.81
C LEU A 107 23.31 -0.06 41.98
N THR A 108 22.86 -0.50 43.16
CA THR A 108 23.71 -0.58 44.36
C THR A 108 24.85 -1.58 44.17
N LYS A 109 24.53 -2.79 43.68
CA LYS A 109 25.51 -3.82 43.33
C LYS A 109 26.50 -3.36 42.26
N TYR A 110 25.99 -2.71 41.22
CA TYR A 110 26.80 -2.17 40.13
C TYR A 110 27.77 -1.10 40.62
N ALA A 111 27.29 -0.14 41.42
CA ALA A 111 28.11 0.93 41.99
C ALA A 111 29.20 0.39 42.92
N ALA A 112 28.90 -0.68 43.67
CA ALA A 112 29.85 -1.37 44.54
C ALA A 112 30.77 -2.36 43.80
N ALA A 113 30.53 -2.62 42.51
CA ALA A 113 31.18 -3.67 41.71
C ALA A 113 31.12 -5.05 42.42
N GLU A 114 30.00 -5.35 43.06
CA GLU A 114 29.79 -6.62 43.74
C GLU A 114 29.40 -7.73 42.76
N ASP A 115 29.97 -8.91 42.95
CA ASP A 115 29.71 -10.09 42.12
C ASP A 115 28.23 -10.52 42.18
N ILE A 116 27.68 -10.85 41.02
CA ILE A 116 26.33 -11.42 40.86
C ILE A 116 26.50 -12.80 40.19
N GLU A 117 26.27 -13.88 40.93
CA GLU A 117 26.44 -15.23 40.35
C GLU A 117 25.44 -15.51 39.22
N ILE A 118 24.17 -15.12 39.43
CA ILE A 118 23.04 -15.43 38.55
C ILE A 118 22.25 -14.16 38.30
N LEU A 119 22.05 -13.82 37.03
CA LEU A 119 21.22 -12.70 36.59
C LEU A 119 20.05 -13.22 35.73
N TYR A 120 18.83 -12.89 36.15
CA TYR A 120 17.62 -13.16 35.39
C TYR A 120 17.24 -11.97 34.51
N LEU A 121 16.71 -12.25 33.34
CA LEU A 121 16.05 -11.29 32.46
C LEU A 121 14.62 -11.79 32.23
N THR A 122 13.61 -10.93 32.36
CA THR A 122 12.20 -11.32 32.19
C THR A 122 11.34 -10.23 31.56
N GLU A 123 10.23 -10.61 30.93
CA GLU A 123 9.21 -9.66 30.49
C GLU A 123 8.42 -9.11 31.70
N GLY A 124 8.60 -7.83 32.00
CA GLY A 124 7.78 -7.09 32.94
C GLY A 124 8.58 -6.38 34.02
N HIS A 125 8.35 -5.08 34.15
CA HIS A 125 8.99 -4.22 35.14
C HIS A 125 8.63 -4.62 36.58
N PHE A 126 7.34 -4.88 36.84
CA PHE A 126 6.87 -5.30 38.16
C PHE A 126 7.39 -6.67 38.56
N LYS A 127 7.56 -7.59 37.59
CA LYS A 127 8.16 -8.91 37.82
C LYS A 127 9.60 -8.78 38.31
N ALA A 128 10.41 -8.01 37.60
CA ALA A 128 11.80 -7.79 37.98
C ALA A 128 11.91 -7.12 39.36
N PHE A 129 11.06 -6.13 39.64
CA PHE A 129 11.03 -5.47 40.95
C PHE A 129 10.65 -6.45 42.07
N LYS A 130 9.59 -7.23 41.88
CA LYS A 130 9.11 -8.21 42.87
C LYS A 130 10.11 -9.33 43.10
N ALA A 131 10.76 -9.82 42.05
CA ALA A 131 11.84 -10.80 42.14
C ALA A 131 12.97 -10.31 43.05
N MET A 132 13.33 -9.04 42.91
CA MET A 132 14.41 -8.46 43.70
C MET A 132 14.10 -8.30 45.17
N MET A 133 12.83 -8.08 45.54
CA MET A 133 12.40 -8.09 46.94
C MET A 133 12.64 -9.44 47.63
N HIS A 134 12.79 -10.51 46.85
CA HIS A 134 12.99 -11.89 47.33
C HIS A 134 14.37 -12.46 46.97
N GLY A 135 15.36 -11.59 46.70
CA GLY A 135 16.74 -12.02 46.48
C GLY A 135 17.03 -12.64 45.11
N ILE A 136 16.13 -12.47 44.13
CA ILE A 136 16.34 -12.94 42.75
C ILE A 136 16.78 -11.75 41.90
N TYR A 137 18.07 -11.68 41.56
CA TYR A 137 18.63 -10.59 40.76
C TYR A 137 18.05 -10.61 39.35
N CYS A 138 17.23 -9.62 39.00
CA CYS A 138 16.40 -9.65 37.81
C CYS A 138 16.31 -8.30 37.09
N VAL A 139 16.49 -8.30 35.78
CA VAL A 139 16.27 -7.16 34.87
C VAL A 139 14.93 -7.33 34.18
N GLY A 140 14.13 -6.26 34.16
CA GLY A 140 12.84 -6.25 33.48
C GLY A 140 12.95 -5.66 32.09
N VAL A 141 12.39 -6.34 31.08
CA VAL A 141 12.18 -5.75 29.75
C VAL A 141 10.68 -5.61 29.45
N PRO A 142 10.26 -4.66 28.61
CA PRO A 142 8.82 -4.44 28.37
C PRO A 142 8.07 -5.60 27.69
N SER A 143 8.76 -6.36 26.84
CA SER A 143 8.23 -7.51 26.08
C SER A 143 9.35 -8.49 25.75
N ILE A 144 9.02 -9.76 25.49
CA ILE A 144 9.96 -10.75 24.95
C ILE A 144 10.66 -10.32 23.65
N THR A 145 10.09 -9.37 22.91
CA THR A 145 10.67 -8.82 21.67
C THR A 145 11.64 -7.66 21.90
N CYS A 146 11.71 -7.12 23.12
CA CYS A 146 12.49 -5.92 23.46
C CYS A 146 13.89 -6.23 24.00
N LEU A 147 14.42 -7.43 23.78
CA LEU A 147 15.81 -7.78 24.14
C LEU A 147 16.85 -6.97 23.35
N LYS A 148 16.49 -6.57 22.12
CA LYS A 148 17.34 -5.78 21.23
C LYS A 148 17.12 -4.29 21.45
N ASP A 149 18.19 -3.53 21.32
CA ASP A 149 18.14 -2.07 21.20
C ASP A 149 17.74 -1.63 19.78
N GLY A 150 17.78 -0.32 19.54
CA GLY A 150 17.42 0.26 18.24
C GLY A 150 18.36 -0.11 17.08
N ASP A 151 19.55 -0.64 17.39
CA ASP A 151 20.57 -1.03 16.43
C ASP A 151 20.62 -2.58 16.28
N GLY A 152 19.70 -3.29 16.94
CA GLY A 152 19.58 -4.74 16.87
C GLY A 152 20.54 -5.51 17.79
N LEU A 153 21.23 -4.81 18.69
CA LEU A 153 22.22 -5.35 19.63
C LEU A 153 21.64 -5.49 21.05
N MET A 154 22.41 -6.10 21.95
CA MET A 154 22.02 -6.20 23.37
C MET A 154 22.12 -4.82 24.00
N HIS A 155 21.16 -4.44 24.84
CA HIS A 155 21.20 -3.17 25.57
C HIS A 155 22.52 -2.98 26.31
N GLU A 156 23.22 -1.88 26.01
CA GLU A 156 24.57 -1.59 26.51
C GLU A 156 24.64 -1.68 28.05
N ASP A 157 23.61 -1.20 28.75
CA ASP A 157 23.56 -1.21 30.21
C ASP A 157 23.46 -2.62 30.81
N ILE A 158 22.85 -3.57 30.10
CA ILE A 158 22.86 -4.98 30.52
C ILE A 158 24.28 -5.55 30.38
N LEU A 159 24.99 -5.21 29.30
CA LEU A 159 26.38 -5.63 29.11
C LEU A 159 27.32 -5.01 30.15
N LYS A 160 27.11 -3.74 30.51
CA LYS A 160 27.85 -3.08 31.60
C LYS A 160 27.63 -3.81 32.92
N LEU A 161 26.38 -4.13 33.25
CA LEU A 161 26.04 -4.88 34.47
C LEU A 161 26.74 -6.24 34.50
N ILE A 162 26.65 -7.01 33.40
CA ILE A 162 27.29 -8.32 33.28
C ILE A 162 28.80 -8.23 33.53
N LYS A 163 29.47 -7.24 32.93
CA LYS A 163 30.92 -7.08 33.02
C LYS A 163 31.38 -6.57 34.39
N GLN A 164 30.70 -5.56 34.94
CA GLN A 164 31.12 -4.91 36.18
C GLN A 164 30.82 -5.75 37.42
N CYS A 165 29.73 -6.51 37.41
CA CYS A 165 29.35 -7.43 38.50
C CYS A 165 29.80 -8.87 38.25
N ASN A 166 30.74 -9.09 37.32
CA ASN A 166 31.32 -10.42 37.02
C ASN A 166 30.26 -11.54 36.91
N VAL A 167 29.22 -11.30 36.12
CA VAL A 167 28.06 -12.21 36.06
C VAL A 167 28.45 -13.54 35.44
N GLN A 168 28.21 -14.65 36.14
CA GLN A 168 28.60 -15.98 35.67
C GLN A 168 27.52 -16.67 34.83
N LYS A 169 26.24 -16.49 35.21
CA LYS A 169 25.09 -17.15 34.59
C LYS A 169 24.01 -16.14 34.27
N VAL A 170 23.48 -16.19 33.06
CA VAL A 170 22.34 -15.35 32.65
C VAL A 170 21.18 -16.23 32.20
N VAL A 171 19.99 -15.95 32.73
CA VAL A 171 18.79 -16.73 32.50
C VAL A 171 17.73 -15.87 31.82
N TRP A 172 17.21 -16.34 30.69
CA TRP A 172 16.03 -15.76 30.05
C TRP A 172 14.77 -16.46 30.55
N LEU A 173 14.01 -15.77 31.40
CA LEU A 173 12.86 -16.30 32.11
C LEU A 173 11.53 -15.87 31.45
N HIS A 174 10.80 -16.88 30.99
CA HIS A 174 9.47 -16.75 30.42
C HIS A 174 8.36 -17.08 31.42
N ASP A 175 7.17 -16.60 31.09
CA ASP A 175 5.92 -16.99 31.75
C ASP A 175 5.60 -18.47 31.47
N GLY A 176 4.86 -19.12 32.36
CA GLY A 176 4.59 -20.55 32.24
C GLY A 176 3.67 -20.93 31.07
N ASP A 177 3.02 -19.97 30.43
CA ASP A 177 2.19 -20.20 29.24
C ASP A 177 2.94 -20.05 27.91
N CYS A 178 4.28 -20.02 27.95
CA CYS A 178 5.14 -19.86 26.77
C CYS A 178 5.04 -21.02 25.75
N ARG A 179 4.68 -22.22 26.20
CA ARG A 179 4.46 -23.39 25.35
C ARG A 179 2.99 -23.57 24.94
N ASN A 180 2.07 -22.85 25.58
CA ASN A 180 0.64 -23.14 25.46
C ASN A 180 0.06 -22.64 24.14
N VAL A 181 -0.82 -23.46 23.55
CA VAL A 181 -1.77 -23.04 22.52
C VAL A 181 -3.09 -22.62 23.16
N THR A 182 -3.80 -21.69 22.53
CA THR A 182 -5.07 -21.14 23.03
C THR A 182 -6.26 -21.67 22.24
N GLY A 183 -7.42 -21.77 22.89
CA GLY A 183 -8.67 -22.19 22.21
C GLY A 183 -9.10 -21.24 21.08
N LYS A 184 -8.67 -19.97 21.11
CA LYS A 184 -8.91 -19.01 20.03
C LYS A 184 -8.15 -19.40 18.76
N GLU A 185 -6.86 -19.73 18.89
CA GLU A 185 -6.01 -20.14 17.76
C GLU A 185 -6.55 -21.41 17.07
N ILE A 186 -7.08 -22.35 17.86
CA ILE A 186 -7.70 -23.59 17.35
C ILE A 186 -8.95 -23.28 16.53
N LYS A 187 -9.82 -22.37 16.99
CA LYS A 187 -11.07 -22.02 16.31
C LYS A 187 -10.88 -21.19 15.05
N GLU A 188 -9.94 -20.24 15.07
CA GLU A 188 -9.72 -19.29 13.97
C GLU A 188 -8.84 -19.88 12.83
N THR A 189 -8.50 -21.17 12.89
CA THR A 189 -7.59 -21.85 11.93
C THR A 189 -6.25 -21.12 11.74
N ILE A 190 -5.74 -20.56 12.85
CA ILE A 190 -4.41 -19.98 12.94
C ILE A 190 -3.39 -21.13 13.03
N ASP A 191 -2.18 -20.90 12.55
CA ASP A 191 -1.08 -21.87 12.69
C ASP A 191 -0.67 -21.97 14.17
N LEU A 192 -0.90 -23.15 14.76
CA LEU A 192 -0.69 -23.40 16.19
C LEU A 192 0.78 -23.34 16.59
N ALA A 193 1.72 -23.50 15.65
CA ALA A 193 3.15 -23.36 15.93
C ALA A 193 3.55 -21.90 16.20
N THR A 194 2.78 -20.92 15.69
CA THR A 194 3.16 -19.50 15.67
C THR A 194 3.52 -18.95 17.04
N ARG A 195 2.66 -19.18 18.04
CA ARG A 195 2.86 -18.65 19.39
C ARG A 195 4.06 -19.31 20.10
N PRO A 196 4.13 -20.65 20.25
CA PRO A 196 5.31 -21.30 20.83
C PRO A 196 6.60 -20.98 20.07
N HIS A 197 6.54 -20.86 18.74
CA HIS A 197 7.70 -20.48 17.92
C HIS A 197 8.15 -19.04 18.18
N THR A 198 7.24 -18.11 18.46
CA THR A 198 7.59 -16.72 18.82
C THR A 198 8.38 -16.67 20.12
N PHE A 199 7.99 -17.45 21.13
CA PHE A 199 8.74 -17.58 22.38
C PHE A 199 10.11 -18.21 22.13
N PHE A 200 10.19 -19.32 21.37
CA PHE A 200 11.46 -19.93 20.98
C PHE A 200 12.38 -18.95 20.23
N LYS A 201 11.85 -18.15 19.31
CA LYS A 201 12.61 -17.12 18.58
C LYS A 201 13.22 -16.06 19.51
N SER A 202 12.54 -15.73 20.62
CA SER A 202 13.12 -14.84 21.63
C SER A 202 14.30 -15.49 22.38
N VAL A 203 14.28 -16.82 22.57
CA VAL A 203 15.41 -17.58 23.13
C VAL A 203 16.59 -17.62 22.18
N GLU A 204 16.35 -17.81 20.87
CA GLU A 204 17.40 -17.68 19.84
C GLU A 204 18.01 -16.28 19.84
N ALA A 205 17.17 -15.23 19.86
CA ALA A 205 17.65 -13.86 19.94
C ALA A 205 18.50 -13.63 21.19
N PHE A 206 18.05 -14.09 22.37
CA PHE A 206 18.83 -14.01 23.61
C PHE A 206 20.18 -14.72 23.52
N HIS A 207 20.21 -15.94 22.98
CA HIS A 207 21.44 -16.69 22.76
C HIS A 207 22.41 -15.94 21.83
N ASP A 208 21.93 -15.46 20.68
CA ASP A 208 22.77 -14.81 19.68
C ASP A 208 23.36 -13.51 20.21
N LEU A 209 22.63 -12.78 21.05
CA LEU A 209 23.06 -11.52 21.67
C LEU A 209 24.15 -11.69 22.73
N LEU A 210 24.18 -12.83 23.45
CA LEU A 210 25.08 -13.02 24.60
C LEU A 210 26.11 -14.15 24.46
N SER A 211 25.99 -15.00 23.44
CA SER A 211 26.86 -16.18 23.25
C SER A 211 28.35 -15.85 23.17
N LYS A 212 28.70 -14.61 22.82
CA LYS A 212 30.09 -14.13 22.71
C LYS A 212 30.65 -13.52 23.99
N GLU A 213 29.83 -13.33 25.03
CA GLU A 213 30.23 -12.67 26.28
C GLU A 213 30.93 -13.62 27.27
N GLY A 214 31.14 -14.90 26.92
CA GLY A 214 31.87 -15.86 27.76
C GLY A 214 31.12 -16.34 29.01
N ILE A 215 29.80 -16.12 29.05
CA ILE A 215 28.90 -16.43 30.17
C ILE A 215 28.05 -17.68 29.88
N ARG A 216 27.57 -18.36 30.94
CA ARG A 216 26.65 -19.48 30.77
C ARG A 216 25.22 -18.97 30.59
N LEU A 217 24.54 -19.50 29.57
CA LEU A 217 23.21 -19.05 29.18
C LEU A 217 22.17 -20.12 29.43
N TYR A 218 21.02 -19.70 29.96
CA TYR A 218 19.91 -20.60 30.27
C TYR A 218 18.58 -20.03 29.77
N PHE A 219 17.72 -20.90 29.27
CA PHE A 219 16.29 -20.65 29.13
C PHE A 219 15.57 -21.17 30.38
N ALA A 220 14.59 -20.45 30.87
CA ALA A 220 13.72 -20.89 31.96
C ALA A 220 12.26 -20.49 31.73
N HIS A 221 11.33 -21.23 32.34
CA HIS A 221 9.95 -20.76 32.51
C HIS A 221 9.38 -21.23 33.85
N ILE A 222 8.33 -20.56 34.30
CA ILE A 222 7.56 -20.94 35.50
C ILE A 222 6.75 -22.21 35.23
N ASN A 223 6.70 -23.13 36.19
CA ASN A 223 5.89 -24.36 36.12
C ASN A 223 4.45 -24.08 36.56
N SER A 224 3.72 -23.24 35.80
CA SER A 224 2.40 -22.73 36.19
C SER A 224 1.35 -23.82 36.42
N ASP A 225 1.26 -24.81 35.53
CA ASP A 225 0.16 -25.78 35.50
C ASP A 225 0.17 -26.76 36.69
N GLU A 226 1.32 -26.91 37.36
CA GLU A 226 1.50 -27.82 38.50
C GLU A 226 1.27 -27.14 39.85
N LEU A 227 1.08 -25.81 39.86
CA LEU A 227 1.00 -24.98 41.06
C LEU A 227 -0.43 -24.51 41.35
N GLU A 228 -0.78 -24.46 42.63
CA GLU A 228 -2.08 -23.95 43.07
C GLU A 228 -2.28 -22.48 42.61
N GLY A 229 -3.42 -22.20 41.96
CA GLY A 229 -3.73 -20.87 41.43
C GLY A 229 -3.14 -20.57 40.04
N ASN A 230 -2.38 -21.48 39.43
CA ASN A 230 -1.79 -21.35 38.09
C ASN A 230 -1.05 -20.00 37.87
N PRO A 231 -0.09 -19.63 38.72
CA PRO A 231 0.65 -18.38 38.60
C PRO A 231 1.42 -18.34 37.27
N LYS A 232 1.13 -17.37 36.40
CA LYS A 232 1.71 -17.31 35.05
C LYS A 232 3.07 -16.63 35.05
N GLY A 233 3.14 -15.47 35.70
CA GLY A 233 4.37 -14.69 35.83
C GLY A 233 5.11 -14.98 37.14
N LEU A 234 6.36 -14.52 37.19
CA LEU A 234 7.16 -14.55 38.41
C LEU A 234 6.56 -13.69 39.54
N ASP A 235 5.95 -12.54 39.19
CA ASP A 235 5.21 -11.71 40.14
C ASP A 235 4.00 -12.44 40.71
N ASP A 236 3.19 -13.08 39.86
CA ASP A 236 2.05 -13.88 40.29
C ASP A 236 2.50 -14.95 41.29
N LEU A 237 3.55 -15.70 40.96
CA LEU A 237 4.11 -16.76 41.80
C LEU A 237 4.54 -16.23 43.17
N LEU A 238 5.25 -15.10 43.21
CA LEU A 238 5.76 -14.49 44.44
C LEU A 238 4.68 -13.74 45.24
N CYS A 239 3.51 -13.48 44.64
CA CYS A 239 2.37 -12.85 45.32
C CYS A 239 1.39 -13.87 45.89
N THR A 240 1.24 -15.04 45.24
CA THR A 240 0.35 -16.10 45.72
C THR A 240 1.01 -17.02 46.76
N ALA A 241 2.34 -17.13 46.74
CA ALA A 241 3.08 -17.97 47.66
C ALA A 241 2.98 -17.51 49.13
N LYS A 242 2.90 -18.47 50.05
CA LYS A 242 2.92 -18.19 51.50
C LYS A 242 4.33 -17.80 51.95
N GLU A 243 4.45 -17.09 53.07
CA GLU A 243 5.73 -16.58 53.58
C GLU A 243 6.81 -17.68 53.73
N LYS A 244 6.41 -18.88 54.19
CA LYS A 244 7.32 -20.04 54.32
C LYS A 244 7.74 -20.68 52.97
N GLU A 245 7.03 -20.37 51.89
CA GLU A 245 7.30 -20.86 50.53
C GLU A 245 8.18 -19.88 49.73
N LEU A 246 8.13 -18.58 50.03
CA LEU A 246 8.95 -17.56 49.36
C LEU A 246 10.45 -17.87 49.45
N ALA A 247 10.93 -18.31 50.62
CA ALA A 247 12.32 -18.75 50.79
C ALA A 247 12.66 -19.95 49.89
N LYS A 248 11.75 -20.93 49.77
CA LYS A 248 11.95 -22.11 48.92
C LYS A 248 11.97 -21.74 47.43
N ILE A 249 11.13 -20.79 47.02
CA ILE A 249 11.12 -20.27 45.65
C ILE A 249 12.47 -19.59 45.37
N ALA A 250 12.91 -18.68 46.24
CA ALA A 250 14.20 -18.02 46.09
C ALA A 250 15.38 -19.02 46.07
N ASP A 251 15.35 -20.04 46.95
CA ASP A 251 16.35 -21.11 46.97
C ASP A 251 16.38 -21.88 45.63
N GLU A 252 15.22 -22.23 45.06
CA GLU A 252 15.15 -22.93 43.78
C GLU A 252 15.68 -22.09 42.61
N PHE A 253 15.38 -20.79 42.61
CA PHE A 253 15.91 -19.84 41.61
C PHE A 253 17.43 -19.66 41.72
N ASN A 254 18.00 -19.84 42.91
CA ASN A 254 19.43 -19.69 43.14
C ASN A 254 20.19 -21.03 43.11
N ASP A 255 19.51 -22.17 43.11
CA ASP A 255 20.13 -23.49 43.02
C ASP A 255 20.42 -23.89 41.56
N PHE A 256 21.70 -24.01 41.18
CA PHE A 256 22.12 -24.44 39.83
C PHE A 256 22.73 -25.85 39.78
N ARG A 257 22.41 -26.70 40.77
CA ARG A 257 22.78 -28.13 40.72
C ARG A 257 22.04 -28.81 39.56
N MET A 258 22.73 -29.02 38.44
CA MET A 258 22.10 -29.54 37.22
C MET A 258 21.75 -31.03 37.37
N GLN A 259 20.52 -31.38 37.00
CA GLN A 259 20.15 -32.76 36.72
C GLN A 259 20.58 -33.12 35.28
N LYS A 260 20.54 -34.42 34.96
CA LYS A 260 21.02 -35.05 33.71
C LYS A 260 20.94 -34.16 32.45
N ALA A 261 22.05 -34.09 31.70
CA ALA A 261 22.12 -33.56 30.33
C ALA A 261 21.68 -32.09 30.11
N GLY A 262 21.89 -31.21 31.10
CA GLY A 262 21.67 -29.76 30.92
C GLY A 262 20.22 -29.32 31.08
N PHE A 263 19.34 -30.22 31.55
CA PHE A 263 17.93 -29.96 31.84
C PHE A 263 17.68 -30.04 33.35
N TYR A 264 16.90 -29.09 33.88
CA TYR A 264 16.45 -29.05 35.27
C TYR A 264 14.94 -28.85 35.28
N SER A 265 14.23 -29.70 36.01
CA SER A 265 12.79 -29.57 36.27
C SER A 265 12.59 -29.55 37.77
N GLY A 266 12.36 -28.37 38.34
CA GLY A 266 12.05 -28.19 39.74
C GLY A 266 10.55 -28.09 39.99
N THR A 267 10.17 -27.66 41.19
CA THR A 267 8.76 -27.48 41.56
C THR A 267 8.23 -26.17 40.97
N TYR A 268 9.03 -25.10 41.01
CA TYR A 268 8.58 -23.77 40.60
C TYR A 268 9.02 -23.39 39.20
N LEU A 269 10.15 -23.94 38.71
CA LEU A 269 10.69 -23.58 37.40
C LEU A 269 11.35 -24.76 36.68
N SER A 270 11.30 -24.69 35.36
CA SER A 270 12.08 -25.55 34.46
C SER A 270 13.18 -24.74 33.80
N ARG A 271 14.36 -25.32 33.63
CA ARG A 271 15.57 -24.68 33.08
C ARG A 271 16.30 -25.57 32.08
N ILE A 272 16.82 -24.96 31.03
CA ILE A 272 17.60 -25.62 29.98
C ILE A 272 18.86 -24.80 29.72
N GLU A 273 20.03 -25.42 29.79
CA GLU A 273 21.28 -24.77 29.37
C GLU A 273 21.31 -24.63 27.84
N ILE A 274 21.55 -23.40 27.38
CA ILE A 274 21.57 -23.05 25.95
C ILE A 274 22.90 -22.44 25.52
N THR A 275 23.91 -22.39 26.39
CA THR A 275 25.24 -21.79 26.12
C THR A 275 25.84 -22.17 24.76
N ARG A 276 25.61 -23.40 24.29
CA ARG A 276 26.15 -23.88 22.99
C ARG A 276 25.11 -23.90 21.86
N THR A 277 23.84 -24.09 22.18
CA THR A 277 22.77 -24.28 21.19
C THR A 277 21.40 -24.17 21.85
N THR A 278 20.42 -23.69 21.07
CA THR A 278 19.01 -23.61 21.46
C THR A 278 18.19 -24.83 21.04
N ALA A 279 18.80 -25.83 20.38
CA ALA A 279 18.10 -26.99 19.82
C ALA A 279 17.31 -27.80 20.86
N ALA A 280 17.80 -27.88 22.10
CA ALA A 280 17.09 -28.53 23.20
C ALA A 280 15.78 -27.81 23.53
N VAL A 281 15.77 -26.46 23.49
CA VAL A 281 14.56 -25.66 23.70
C VAL A 281 13.59 -25.83 22.54
N TYR A 282 14.07 -25.89 21.29
CA TYR A 282 13.20 -26.15 20.13
C TYR A 282 12.45 -27.48 20.28
N LYS A 283 13.15 -28.53 20.72
CA LYS A 283 12.55 -29.83 21.04
C LYS A 283 11.60 -29.76 22.23
N TYR A 284 11.98 -29.04 23.29
CA TYR A 284 11.16 -28.86 24.48
C TYR A 284 9.81 -28.15 24.22
N PHE A 285 9.76 -27.31 23.18
CA PHE A 285 8.52 -26.67 22.69
C PHE A 285 7.74 -27.55 21.70
N MET A 286 8.20 -28.78 21.45
CA MET A 286 7.62 -29.74 20.49
C MET A 286 7.53 -29.21 19.06
N LEU A 287 8.38 -28.25 18.67
CA LEU A 287 8.32 -27.62 17.35
C LEU A 287 8.98 -28.45 16.24
N HIS A 288 9.65 -29.54 16.59
CA HIS A 288 10.40 -30.38 15.67
C HIS A 288 9.58 -31.51 15.05
N ASP A 289 8.47 -31.88 15.69
CA ASP A 289 7.67 -33.03 15.29
C ASP A 289 6.19 -32.76 15.56
N VAL A 290 5.36 -32.95 14.53
CA VAL A 290 3.93 -32.65 14.59
C VAL A 290 3.17 -33.66 15.47
N ASP A 291 3.63 -34.90 15.54
CA ASP A 291 2.97 -35.94 16.35
C ASP A 291 3.21 -35.67 17.83
N GLU A 292 4.44 -35.31 18.22
CA GLU A 292 4.77 -34.88 19.57
C GLU A 292 4.05 -33.59 19.94
N PHE A 293 4.00 -32.62 19.03
CA PHE A 293 3.24 -31.38 19.23
C PHE A 293 1.77 -31.68 19.50
N TYR A 294 1.12 -32.49 18.67
CA TYR A 294 -0.29 -32.83 18.85
C TYR A 294 -0.51 -33.59 20.15
N ARG A 295 0.29 -34.62 20.44
CA ARG A 295 0.15 -35.42 21.67
C ARG A 295 0.21 -34.53 22.91
N HIS A 296 1.23 -33.68 23.01
CA HIS A 296 1.41 -32.76 24.13
C HIS A 296 0.22 -31.80 24.32
N HIS A 297 -0.25 -31.17 23.24
CA HIS A 297 -1.31 -30.16 23.36
C HIS A 297 -2.71 -30.76 23.43
N SER A 298 -2.95 -31.97 22.89
CA SER A 298 -4.26 -32.62 22.92
C SER A 298 -4.67 -33.10 24.32
N GLU A 299 -3.70 -33.30 25.22
CA GLU A 299 -3.94 -33.64 26.63
C GLU A 299 -4.58 -32.47 27.38
N THR A 300 -4.09 -31.25 27.16
CA THR A 300 -4.56 -30.03 27.82
C THR A 300 -5.66 -29.29 27.06
N ARG A 301 -5.82 -29.57 25.75
CA ARG A 301 -6.82 -28.98 24.86
C ARG A 301 -7.69 -30.05 24.20
N PRO A 302 -8.75 -30.54 24.88
CA PRO A 302 -9.68 -31.51 24.30
C PRO A 302 -10.32 -31.03 22.99
N GLU A 303 -10.47 -29.71 22.80
CA GLU A 303 -10.97 -29.10 21.55
C GLU A 303 -10.08 -29.32 20.32
N LEU A 304 -8.81 -29.68 20.51
CA LEU A 304 -7.91 -30.06 19.42
C LEU A 304 -8.21 -31.46 18.90
N LYS A 305 -8.83 -32.32 19.72
CA LYS A 305 -9.13 -33.70 19.34
C LYS A 305 -10.16 -33.70 18.21
N ASN A 306 -9.85 -34.46 17.16
CA ASN A 306 -10.69 -34.64 15.95
C ASN A 306 -10.86 -33.42 15.03
N VAL A 307 -10.16 -32.31 15.29
CA VAL A 307 -10.23 -31.09 14.47
C VAL A 307 -8.94 -30.95 13.63
N PRO A 308 -9.03 -30.64 12.32
CA PRO A 308 -7.86 -30.28 11.54
C PRO A 308 -7.19 -29.01 12.09
N PHE A 309 -5.86 -29.02 12.20
CA PHE A 309 -5.09 -27.88 12.72
C PHE A 309 -3.92 -27.54 11.80
N LYS A 310 -3.49 -26.27 11.80
CA LYS A 310 -2.32 -25.84 11.02
C LYS A 310 -1.05 -25.91 11.87
N PHE A 311 0.03 -26.40 11.27
CA PHE A 311 1.36 -26.46 11.86
C PHE A 311 2.41 -26.20 10.77
N PHE A 312 3.20 -25.12 10.92
CA PHE A 312 4.16 -24.63 9.92
C PHE A 312 3.60 -24.55 8.49
N GLY A 313 2.38 -24.04 8.35
CA GLY A 313 1.68 -23.76 7.09
C GLY A 313 0.96 -24.95 6.46
N SER A 314 1.17 -26.18 6.94
CA SER A 314 0.39 -27.35 6.50
C SER A 314 -0.75 -27.63 7.47
N THR A 315 -1.89 -28.07 6.95
CA THR A 315 -3.03 -28.53 7.77
C THR A 315 -2.91 -30.03 8.00
N TYR A 316 -2.91 -30.44 9.27
CA TYR A 316 -2.85 -31.81 9.72
C TYR A 316 -4.16 -32.24 10.38
N LYS A 317 -4.42 -33.54 10.42
CA LYS A 317 -5.39 -34.16 11.33
C LYS A 317 -4.79 -35.42 11.90
N TYR A 318 -4.96 -35.57 13.21
CA TYR A 318 -4.55 -36.78 13.90
C TYR A 318 -5.47 -37.95 13.51
N ASP A 319 -4.85 -39.02 13.05
CA ASP A 319 -5.51 -40.28 12.76
C ASP A 319 -5.33 -41.22 13.95
N THR A 320 -6.46 -41.60 14.55
CA THR A 320 -6.50 -42.49 15.72
C THR A 320 -6.09 -43.91 15.39
N GLU A 321 -6.26 -44.37 14.15
CA GLU A 321 -5.90 -45.73 13.75
C GLU A 321 -4.39 -45.87 13.57
N SER A 322 -3.77 -44.92 12.86
CA SER A 322 -2.32 -44.91 12.64
C SER A 322 -1.50 -44.26 13.77
N SER A 323 -2.17 -43.64 14.75
CA SER A 323 -1.55 -42.88 15.85
C SER A 323 -0.56 -41.81 15.38
N ARG A 324 -0.87 -41.17 14.24
CA ARG A 324 -0.04 -40.14 13.60
C ARG A 324 -0.88 -39.03 12.98
N CYS A 325 -0.29 -37.85 12.86
CA CYS A 325 -0.81 -36.71 12.14
C CYS A 325 -0.61 -36.90 10.63
N SER A 326 -1.72 -36.96 9.89
CA SER A 326 -1.71 -36.99 8.43
C SER A 326 -1.91 -35.58 7.87
N ILE A 327 -1.19 -35.26 6.79
CA ILE A 327 -1.37 -33.98 6.08
C ILE A 327 -2.70 -34.02 5.33
N ILE A 328 -3.61 -33.10 5.66
CA ILE A 328 -4.84 -32.86 4.88
C ILE A 328 -4.61 -31.77 3.85
N ILE A 329 -3.82 -30.73 4.12
CA ILE A 329 -3.53 -29.68 3.15
C ILE A 329 -2.04 -29.35 3.25
N PRO A 330 -1.21 -29.71 2.26
CA PRO A 330 0.19 -29.36 2.28
C PRO A 330 0.35 -27.85 2.09
N LYS A 331 1.33 -27.24 2.76
CA LYS A 331 1.66 -25.80 2.66
C LYS A 331 1.72 -25.33 1.20
N GLY A 332 2.33 -26.13 0.32
CA GLY A 332 2.48 -25.80 -1.10
C GLY A 332 1.16 -25.71 -1.88
N ALA A 333 0.09 -26.40 -1.46
CA ALA A 333 -1.20 -26.37 -2.18
C ALA A 333 -1.83 -24.98 -2.23
N LEU A 334 -1.61 -24.16 -1.19
CA LEU A 334 -2.15 -22.80 -1.10
C LEU A 334 -1.50 -21.83 -2.09
N ASN A 335 -0.33 -22.19 -2.64
CA ASN A 335 0.35 -21.39 -3.66
C ASN A 335 -0.29 -21.54 -5.05
N TYR A 336 -1.22 -22.48 -5.21
CA TYR A 336 -1.84 -22.77 -6.49
C TYR A 336 -3.35 -22.66 -6.40
N PHE A 337 -3.98 -22.41 -7.55
CA PHE A 337 -5.42 -22.54 -7.71
C PHE A 337 -5.74 -23.00 -9.13
N ARG A 338 -6.94 -23.55 -9.33
CA ARG A 338 -7.42 -23.98 -10.65
C ARG A 338 -8.66 -23.19 -11.02
N VAL A 339 -8.72 -22.67 -12.24
CA VAL A 339 -9.91 -22.03 -12.81
C VAL A 339 -10.29 -22.79 -14.08
N GLY A 340 -11.47 -23.40 -14.08
CA GLY A 340 -11.84 -24.38 -15.11
C GLY A 340 -10.82 -25.53 -15.15
N ASP A 341 -10.20 -25.72 -16.31
CA ASP A 341 -9.18 -26.77 -16.53
C ASP A 341 -7.74 -26.28 -16.40
N THR A 342 -7.53 -24.98 -16.14
CA THR A 342 -6.20 -24.36 -16.10
C THR A 342 -5.73 -24.11 -14.68
N TYR A 343 -4.49 -24.48 -14.38
CA TYR A 343 -3.84 -24.22 -13.10
C TYR A 343 -3.04 -22.91 -13.14
N TYR A 344 -3.01 -22.25 -11.99
CA TYR A 344 -2.31 -20.99 -11.75
C TYR A 344 -1.52 -21.09 -10.46
N GLN A 345 -0.40 -20.39 -10.40
CA GLN A 345 0.45 -20.25 -9.22
C GLN A 345 0.56 -18.79 -8.84
N TYR A 346 0.44 -18.49 -7.55
CA TYR A 346 0.80 -17.18 -7.01
C TYR A 346 2.31 -16.98 -7.07
N VAL A 347 2.73 -15.86 -7.65
CA VAL A 347 4.14 -15.50 -7.80
C VAL A 347 4.38 -14.12 -7.19
N GLU A 348 5.54 -14.01 -6.55
CA GLU A 348 6.07 -12.78 -5.96
C GLU A 348 7.24 -12.32 -6.83
N ILE A 349 7.07 -11.19 -7.52
CA ILE A 349 8.05 -10.65 -8.46
C ILE A 349 8.63 -9.37 -7.84
N PRO A 350 9.94 -9.32 -7.52
CA PRO A 350 10.56 -8.10 -7.06
C PRO A 350 10.75 -7.11 -8.20
N ASP A 351 10.54 -5.81 -7.92
CA ASP A 351 10.94 -4.73 -8.82
C ASP A 351 12.43 -4.35 -8.62
N GLN A 352 12.89 -3.34 -9.36
CA GLN A 352 14.27 -2.84 -9.28
C GLN A 352 14.67 -2.26 -7.91
N TRP A 353 13.71 -2.03 -7.02
CA TRP A 353 13.91 -1.53 -5.66
C TRP A 353 13.61 -2.59 -4.59
N ASN A 354 13.47 -3.85 -5.00
CA ASN A 354 13.16 -4.99 -4.13
C ASN A 354 11.76 -4.91 -3.48
N ASN A 355 10.84 -4.12 -4.03
CA ASN A 355 9.43 -4.19 -3.65
C ASN A 355 8.80 -5.42 -4.30
N ILE A 356 8.08 -6.21 -3.51
CA ILE A 356 7.50 -7.47 -3.96
C ILE A 356 6.09 -7.24 -4.49
N PHE A 357 5.87 -7.55 -5.77
CA PHE A 357 4.57 -7.53 -6.42
C PHE A 357 3.96 -8.93 -6.45
N ARG A 358 2.72 -9.08 -6.00
CA ARG A 358 1.98 -10.34 -6.01
C ARG A 358 1.10 -10.46 -7.25
N THR A 359 1.30 -11.50 -8.02
CA THR A 359 0.44 -11.85 -9.16
C THR A 359 0.28 -13.35 -9.28
N PHE A 360 -0.35 -13.82 -10.35
CA PHE A 360 -0.46 -15.22 -10.65
C PHE A 360 -0.15 -15.52 -12.11
N GLU A 361 0.54 -16.63 -12.32
CA GLU A 361 0.91 -17.11 -13.64
C GLU A 361 0.31 -18.48 -13.90
N ARG A 362 0.03 -18.77 -15.16
CA ARG A 362 -0.38 -20.12 -15.56
C ARG A 362 0.78 -21.08 -15.27
N ARG A 363 0.44 -22.26 -14.73
CA ARG A 363 1.38 -23.37 -14.57
C ARG A 363 0.81 -24.64 -15.17
N GLU A 364 1.68 -25.45 -15.74
CA GLU A 364 1.29 -26.76 -16.23
C GLU A 364 1.11 -27.73 -15.06
N LYS A 365 0.14 -28.63 -15.21
CA LYS A 365 -0.11 -29.68 -14.21
C LYS A 365 1.15 -30.52 -13.97
N LYS A 366 1.94 -30.78 -15.02
CA LYS A 366 3.19 -31.56 -14.92
C LYS A 366 4.23 -30.86 -14.05
N THR A 367 4.46 -29.56 -14.25
CA THR A 367 5.40 -28.77 -13.42
C THR A 367 4.98 -28.77 -11.95
N ILE A 368 3.69 -28.55 -11.66
CA ILE A 368 3.20 -28.59 -10.26
C ILE A 368 3.46 -29.96 -9.63
N GLN A 369 3.33 -31.04 -10.40
CA GLN A 369 3.57 -32.41 -9.95
C GLN A 369 5.06 -32.74 -9.77
N GLU A 370 5.96 -32.12 -10.54
CA GLU A 370 7.41 -32.30 -10.39
C GLU A 370 7.93 -31.56 -9.15
N ASP A 371 7.35 -30.39 -8.84
CA ASP A 371 7.73 -29.56 -7.70
C ASP A 371 7.12 -30.02 -6.35
N ASN A 372 6.09 -30.89 -6.38
CA ASN A 372 5.29 -31.24 -5.20
C ASN A 372 4.85 -32.73 -5.18
N ASP A 373 4.28 -33.20 -4.07
CA ASP A 373 3.67 -34.54 -4.00
C ASP A 373 2.44 -34.69 -4.93
N LYS A 374 2.22 -35.89 -5.47
CA LYS A 374 1.10 -36.19 -6.39
C LYS A 374 -0.28 -35.88 -5.80
N ASN A 375 -0.45 -35.94 -4.48
CA ASN A 375 -1.73 -35.65 -3.83
C ASN A 375 -2.05 -34.16 -3.75
N ILE A 376 -1.12 -33.26 -4.08
CA ILE A 376 -1.34 -31.80 -4.00
C ILE A 376 -2.61 -31.35 -4.73
N PHE A 377 -2.92 -31.95 -5.88
CA PHE A 377 -4.09 -31.61 -6.71
C PHE A 377 -5.45 -31.86 -6.05
N LYS A 378 -5.51 -32.65 -4.97
CA LYS A 378 -6.73 -32.82 -4.15
C LYS A 378 -7.01 -31.58 -3.31
N HIS A 379 -5.97 -30.82 -2.99
CA HIS A 379 -6.00 -29.72 -2.03
C HIS A 379 -5.92 -28.34 -2.69
N ILE A 380 -5.54 -28.27 -3.97
CA ILE A 380 -5.58 -27.04 -4.76
C ILE A 380 -7.04 -26.58 -4.91
N PRO A 381 -7.39 -25.34 -4.51
CA PRO A 381 -8.74 -24.80 -4.65
C PRO A 381 -9.16 -24.73 -6.13
N LYS A 382 -10.43 -25.04 -6.40
CA LYS A 382 -10.99 -25.17 -7.76
C LYS A 382 -12.17 -24.24 -7.95
N TYR A 383 -11.98 -23.27 -8.82
CA TYR A 383 -12.97 -22.27 -9.20
C TYR A 383 -13.55 -22.58 -10.59
N THR A 384 -14.79 -22.18 -10.81
CA THR A 384 -15.52 -22.43 -12.05
C THR A 384 -15.03 -21.52 -13.18
N SER A 385 -14.90 -20.22 -12.92
CA SER A 385 -14.44 -19.22 -13.91
C SER A 385 -13.81 -18.01 -13.22
N PHE A 386 -13.30 -17.07 -14.02
CA PHE A 386 -12.93 -15.73 -13.54
C PHE A 386 -14.16 -14.83 -13.49
N CYS A 387 -14.19 -13.92 -12.53
CA CYS A 387 -15.11 -12.78 -12.50
C CYS A 387 -14.33 -11.49 -12.23
N ASN A 388 -14.97 -10.33 -12.43
CA ASN A 388 -14.38 -9.05 -12.11
C ASN A 388 -15.44 -8.17 -11.44
N VAL A 389 -15.47 -8.20 -10.10
CA VAL A 389 -16.45 -7.48 -9.29
C VAL A 389 -15.69 -6.52 -8.38
N PRO A 390 -15.80 -5.20 -8.60
CA PRO A 390 -15.02 -4.24 -7.84
C PRO A 390 -15.70 -3.91 -6.52
N SER A 391 -14.93 -3.93 -5.45
CA SER A 391 -15.34 -3.49 -4.11
C SER A 391 -14.10 -3.18 -3.29
N HIS A 392 -14.05 -1.99 -2.70
CA HIS A 392 -12.97 -1.59 -1.80
C HIS A 392 -13.30 -1.83 -0.31
N THR A 393 -14.59 -1.82 0.05
CA THR A 393 -15.06 -1.93 1.44
C THR A 393 -15.58 -3.32 1.81
N ASP A 394 -16.13 -4.08 0.87
CA ASP A 394 -16.56 -5.49 1.04
C ASP A 394 -15.92 -6.33 -0.07
N TYR A 395 -14.58 -6.35 -0.08
CA TYR A 395 -13.84 -7.12 -1.07
C TYR A 395 -13.97 -8.62 -0.81
N ARG A 396 -14.24 -9.39 -1.88
CA ARG A 396 -14.24 -10.85 -1.83
C ARG A 396 -13.42 -11.40 -2.99
N GLN A 397 -12.43 -12.22 -2.66
CA GLN A 397 -11.58 -12.90 -3.62
C GLN A 397 -12.35 -13.98 -4.41
N VAL A 398 -13.36 -14.59 -3.79
CA VAL A 398 -14.17 -15.67 -4.38
C VAL A 398 -15.65 -15.32 -4.28
N ILE A 399 -16.35 -15.31 -5.42
CA ILE A 399 -17.77 -14.96 -5.53
C ILE A 399 -18.46 -16.04 -6.35
N HIS A 400 -19.45 -16.74 -5.78
CA HIS A 400 -20.15 -17.86 -6.44
C HIS A 400 -19.20 -18.90 -7.07
N ASN A 401 -18.13 -19.27 -6.35
CA ASN A 401 -17.06 -20.15 -6.81
C ASN A 401 -16.30 -19.65 -8.06
N CYS A 402 -16.38 -18.36 -8.38
CA CYS A 402 -15.56 -17.70 -9.39
C CYS A 402 -14.44 -16.90 -8.73
N TYR A 403 -13.27 -16.90 -9.35
CA TYR A 403 -12.10 -16.17 -8.87
C TYR A 403 -12.16 -14.71 -9.33
N ASN A 404 -12.20 -13.77 -8.39
CA ASN A 404 -12.29 -12.34 -8.68
C ASN A 404 -10.93 -11.78 -9.10
N LEU A 405 -10.87 -11.17 -10.28
CA LEU A 405 -9.67 -10.52 -10.84
C LEU A 405 -9.39 -9.15 -10.21
N TYR A 406 -10.38 -8.57 -9.52
CA TYR A 406 -10.18 -7.34 -8.76
C TYR A 406 -9.26 -7.60 -7.56
N HIS A 407 -8.45 -6.61 -7.18
CA HIS A 407 -7.54 -6.72 -6.05
C HIS A 407 -8.10 -6.05 -4.79
N PRO A 408 -7.75 -6.57 -3.58
CA PRO A 408 -8.15 -5.94 -2.33
C PRO A 408 -7.62 -4.50 -2.22
N PHE A 409 -8.35 -3.66 -1.49
CA PHE A 409 -7.86 -2.32 -1.12
C PHE A 409 -6.98 -2.43 0.13
N GLU A 410 -5.74 -1.96 0.06
CA GLU A 410 -4.73 -2.20 1.10
C GLU A 410 -4.66 -1.11 2.18
N TRP A 411 -5.31 0.03 1.96
CA TRP A 411 -5.25 1.17 2.88
C TRP A 411 -6.36 1.11 3.93
N GLU A 412 -5.96 1.16 5.20
CA GLU A 412 -6.89 1.29 6.32
C GLU A 412 -7.15 2.77 6.66
N PRO A 413 -8.42 3.17 6.96
CA PRO A 413 -8.72 4.52 7.42
C PRO A 413 -8.04 4.83 8.75
N ASN A 414 -7.45 6.02 8.90
CA ASN A 414 -6.87 6.49 10.16
C ASN A 414 -7.16 7.98 10.36
N ASP A 415 -7.90 8.32 11.41
CA ASP A 415 -8.31 9.69 11.75
C ASP A 415 -7.22 10.51 12.48
N GLU A 416 -6.14 9.88 12.94
CA GLU A 416 -4.99 10.57 13.54
C GLU A 416 -4.06 11.23 12.50
N ILE A 417 -4.21 10.88 11.21
CA ILE A 417 -3.37 11.36 10.12
C ILE A 417 -4.14 12.46 9.36
N ASP A 418 -3.60 13.67 9.33
CA ASP A 418 -4.12 14.75 8.48
C ASP A 418 -3.72 14.52 7.01
N CYS A 419 -4.52 15.04 6.07
CA CYS A 419 -4.32 14.90 4.63
C CYS A 419 -4.13 16.26 3.92
N TYR A 420 -3.51 17.22 4.62
CA TYR A 420 -3.31 18.58 4.16
C TYR A 420 -2.61 18.67 2.80
N HIS A 421 -1.50 17.95 2.59
CA HIS A 421 -0.75 18.03 1.32
C HIS A 421 -1.57 17.45 0.16
N THR A 422 -2.27 16.34 0.41
CA THR A 422 -3.15 15.68 -0.55
C THR A 422 -4.31 16.58 -0.96
N LEU A 423 -4.99 17.21 0.00
CA LEU A 423 -6.10 18.13 -0.29
C LEU A 423 -5.64 19.36 -1.08
N ASN A 424 -4.49 19.95 -0.73
CA ASN A 424 -3.94 21.08 -1.48
C ASN A 424 -3.54 20.68 -2.89
N PHE A 425 -2.99 19.47 -3.07
CA PHE A 425 -2.64 18.96 -4.38
C PHE A 425 -3.88 18.71 -5.25
N ILE A 426 -4.96 18.16 -4.68
CA ILE A 426 -6.25 18.00 -5.39
C ILE A 426 -6.82 19.37 -5.78
N LYS A 427 -6.75 20.37 -4.88
CA LYS A 427 -7.13 21.76 -5.19
C LYS A 427 -6.32 22.33 -6.36
N HIS A 428 -5.01 22.07 -6.41
CA HIS A 428 -4.16 22.47 -7.53
C HIS A 428 -4.57 21.81 -8.85
N ILE A 429 -4.80 20.50 -8.86
CA ILE A 429 -5.14 19.74 -10.08
C ILE A 429 -6.51 20.15 -10.63
N PHE A 430 -7.54 20.19 -9.79
CA PHE A 430 -8.90 20.46 -10.23
C PHE A 430 -9.23 21.97 -10.26
N GLY A 431 -8.53 22.80 -9.50
CA GLY A 431 -8.70 24.25 -9.48
C GLY A 431 -9.87 24.76 -8.63
N ASN A 432 -9.90 26.08 -8.42
CA ASN A 432 -10.84 26.77 -7.52
C ASN A 432 -11.93 27.55 -8.27
N GLU A 433 -12.15 27.27 -9.55
CA GLU A 433 -13.22 27.90 -10.31
C GLU A 433 -14.59 27.57 -9.68
N ILE A 434 -15.45 28.58 -9.51
CA ILE A 434 -16.77 28.40 -8.91
C ILE A 434 -17.72 27.80 -9.95
N VAL A 435 -18.35 26.69 -9.58
CA VAL A 435 -19.38 26.00 -10.37
C VAL A 435 -20.69 26.02 -9.58
N LEU A 436 -21.78 26.46 -10.22
CA LEU A 436 -23.10 26.47 -9.60
C LEU A 436 -23.74 25.09 -9.68
N LEU A 437 -24.10 24.49 -8.54
CA LEU A 437 -24.82 23.22 -8.51
C LEU A 437 -26.28 23.35 -8.97
N ASN A 438 -26.87 24.54 -8.85
CA ASN A 438 -28.20 24.87 -9.35
C ASN A 438 -28.17 26.27 -9.97
N GLU A 439 -28.55 26.39 -11.24
CA GLU A 439 -28.56 27.68 -11.95
C GLU A 439 -29.55 28.68 -11.34
N SER A 440 -30.61 28.20 -10.70
CA SER A 440 -31.62 29.05 -10.05
C SER A 440 -31.24 29.48 -8.63
N ASP A 441 -30.14 28.96 -8.07
CA ASP A 441 -29.69 29.27 -6.71
C ASP A 441 -28.23 29.75 -6.71
N PRO A 442 -27.98 31.08 -6.69
CA PRO A 442 -26.64 31.64 -6.62
C PRO A 442 -25.84 31.24 -5.38
N ALA A 443 -26.49 30.79 -4.30
CA ALA A 443 -25.81 30.31 -3.10
C ALA A 443 -25.31 28.85 -3.23
N SER A 444 -25.66 28.16 -4.30
CA SER A 444 -25.24 26.78 -4.59
C SER A 444 -23.85 26.64 -5.21
N GLY A 445 -23.07 27.72 -5.25
CA GLY A 445 -21.72 27.74 -5.78
C GLY A 445 -20.74 26.92 -4.96
N ILE A 446 -20.01 26.03 -5.62
CA ILE A 446 -18.91 25.25 -5.04
C ILE A 446 -17.64 25.45 -5.85
N GLU A 447 -16.48 25.29 -5.23
CA GLU A 447 -15.21 25.27 -5.95
C GLU A 447 -15.05 23.93 -6.70
N ARG A 448 -14.52 23.96 -7.93
CA ARG A 448 -14.45 22.77 -8.81
C ARG A 448 -13.69 21.59 -8.20
N TRP A 449 -12.69 21.81 -7.34
CA TRP A 449 -12.00 20.71 -6.66
C TRP A 449 -12.91 19.87 -5.76
N GLU A 450 -14.05 20.38 -5.29
CA GLU A 450 -15.06 19.59 -4.59
C GLU A 450 -15.71 18.54 -5.51
N LEU A 451 -15.88 18.84 -6.81
CA LEU A 451 -16.28 17.86 -7.81
C LEU A 451 -15.16 16.83 -8.07
N GLY A 452 -13.90 17.26 -8.00
CA GLY A 452 -12.75 16.36 -8.04
C GLY A 452 -12.73 15.37 -6.87
N LEU A 453 -13.06 15.85 -5.66
CA LEU A 453 -13.24 14.99 -4.49
C LEU A 453 -14.42 14.05 -4.64
N ASP A 454 -15.57 14.51 -5.15
CA ASP A 454 -16.70 13.64 -5.45
C ASP A 454 -16.29 12.52 -6.43
N TYR A 455 -15.50 12.85 -7.46
CA TYR A 455 -15.00 11.89 -8.44
C TYR A 455 -14.12 10.81 -7.78
N LEU A 456 -13.17 11.21 -6.93
CA LEU A 456 -12.32 10.28 -6.18
C LEU A 456 -13.11 9.47 -5.15
N GLN A 457 -14.09 10.09 -4.48
CA GLN A 457 -14.97 9.42 -3.53
C GLN A 457 -15.82 8.34 -4.21
N LEU A 458 -16.30 8.60 -5.43
CA LEU A 458 -17.05 7.62 -6.22
C LEU A 458 -16.18 6.46 -6.67
N LEU A 459 -14.94 6.71 -7.08
CA LEU A 459 -13.99 5.64 -7.39
C LEU A 459 -13.77 4.71 -6.18
N TYR A 460 -13.71 5.28 -4.97
CA TYR A 460 -13.54 4.52 -3.74
C TYR A 460 -14.84 3.81 -3.26
N GLN A 461 -15.95 4.54 -3.13
CA GLN A 461 -17.19 4.02 -2.53
C GLN A 461 -18.11 3.30 -3.52
N LYS A 462 -18.09 3.71 -4.78
CA LYS A 462 -18.96 3.19 -5.85
C LYS A 462 -18.15 2.88 -7.11
N PRO A 463 -17.17 1.96 -7.07
CA PRO A 463 -16.28 1.69 -8.20
C PRO A 463 -17.00 1.19 -9.46
N GLN A 464 -18.28 0.79 -9.40
CA GLN A 464 -19.09 0.42 -10.57
C GLN A 464 -19.73 1.63 -11.27
N GLN A 465 -19.80 2.79 -10.61
CA GLN A 465 -20.42 3.99 -11.15
C GLN A 465 -19.71 4.44 -12.43
N ILE A 466 -20.48 4.78 -13.47
CA ILE A 466 -19.93 5.34 -14.70
C ILE A 466 -19.54 6.80 -14.42
N LEU A 467 -18.28 7.13 -14.73
CA LEU A 467 -17.70 8.47 -14.55
C LEU A 467 -17.20 9.02 -15.90
N PRO A 468 -17.11 10.35 -16.06
CA PRO A 468 -16.56 10.96 -17.28
C PRO A 468 -15.07 10.62 -17.46
N ILE A 469 -14.61 10.66 -18.70
CA ILE A 469 -13.19 10.55 -19.06
C ILE A 469 -12.49 11.85 -18.63
N LEU A 470 -11.61 11.75 -17.64
CA LEU A 470 -10.86 12.89 -17.10
C LEU A 470 -9.67 13.19 -18.00
N CYS A 471 -9.59 14.39 -18.55
CA CYS A 471 -8.49 14.84 -19.40
C CYS A 471 -7.73 15.97 -18.71
N LEU A 472 -6.49 15.72 -18.29
CA LEU A 472 -5.61 16.72 -17.69
C LEU A 472 -4.68 17.27 -18.76
N VAL A 473 -4.86 18.55 -19.09
CA VAL A 473 -4.08 19.24 -20.14
C VAL A 473 -3.25 20.37 -19.56
N SER A 474 -2.04 20.58 -20.08
CA SER A 474 -1.26 21.79 -19.79
C SER A 474 -0.40 22.19 -20.98
N VAL A 475 -0.08 23.48 -21.09
CA VAL A 475 0.92 23.97 -22.06
C VAL A 475 2.33 23.81 -21.50
N GLU A 476 2.47 24.12 -20.22
CA GLU A 476 3.74 24.12 -19.51
C GLU A 476 4.07 22.72 -18.99
N ARG A 477 5.38 22.44 -18.83
CA ARG A 477 5.88 21.23 -18.18
C ARG A 477 5.83 21.41 -16.66
N GLN A 478 5.92 20.31 -15.91
CA GLN A 478 5.97 20.32 -14.43
C GLN A 478 4.69 20.83 -13.73
N THR A 479 3.52 20.49 -14.26
CA THR A 479 2.22 20.85 -13.65
C THR A 479 1.70 19.87 -12.60
N GLY A 480 2.39 18.74 -12.38
CA GLY A 480 2.00 17.71 -11.41
C GLY A 480 1.11 16.57 -11.96
N LYS A 481 0.81 16.53 -13.27
CA LYS A 481 -0.04 15.49 -13.87
C LYS A 481 0.49 14.06 -13.67
N THR A 482 1.79 13.85 -13.93
CA THR A 482 2.44 12.55 -13.72
C THR A 482 2.43 12.18 -12.24
N THR A 483 2.75 13.14 -11.36
CA THR A 483 2.70 12.95 -9.90
C THR A 483 1.30 12.57 -9.39
N PHE A 484 0.24 13.11 -9.99
CA PHE A 484 -1.14 12.70 -9.70
C PHE A 484 -1.42 11.26 -10.13
N GLY A 485 -0.93 10.86 -11.30
CA GLY A 485 -0.98 9.48 -11.77
C GLY A 485 -0.22 8.50 -10.86
N ASP A 486 0.99 8.88 -10.44
CA ASP A 486 1.82 8.09 -9.52
C ASP A 486 1.13 7.97 -8.15
N TRP A 487 0.56 9.07 -7.64
CA TRP A 487 -0.20 9.04 -6.39
C TRP A 487 -1.46 8.17 -6.49
N LEU A 488 -2.20 8.22 -7.60
CA LEU A 488 -3.34 7.31 -7.82
C LEU A 488 -2.89 5.85 -7.93
N LYS A 489 -1.71 5.59 -8.51
CA LYS A 489 -1.12 4.25 -8.57
C LYS A 489 -0.77 3.75 -7.18
N GLU A 490 -0.30 4.62 -6.29
CA GLU A 490 -0.09 4.28 -4.87
C GLU A 490 -1.41 4.09 -4.11
N PHE A 491 -2.43 4.89 -4.40
CA PHE A 491 -3.74 4.81 -3.76
C PHE A 491 -4.51 3.53 -4.14
N TYR A 492 -4.60 3.21 -5.43
CA TYR A 492 -5.36 2.06 -5.93
C TYR A 492 -4.51 0.81 -6.20
N LYS A 493 -3.17 0.91 -6.12
CA LYS A 493 -2.21 -0.19 -6.30
C LYS A 493 -2.52 -1.00 -7.55
N GLU A 494 -2.88 -2.27 -7.35
CA GLU A 494 -3.18 -3.21 -8.42
C GLU A 494 -4.47 -2.97 -9.15
N ASN A 495 -5.33 -2.06 -8.69
CA ASN A 495 -6.53 -1.69 -9.41
C ASN A 495 -6.31 -0.53 -10.39
N MET A 496 -5.07 -0.08 -10.61
CA MET A 496 -4.72 0.93 -11.62
C MET A 496 -3.64 0.45 -12.59
N ALA A 497 -3.82 0.75 -13.88
CA ALA A 497 -2.82 0.55 -14.94
C ALA A 497 -2.47 1.88 -15.62
N ILE A 498 -1.20 2.02 -15.99
CA ILE A 498 -0.70 3.10 -16.85
C ILE A 498 -0.37 2.45 -18.20
N VAL A 499 -0.97 2.96 -19.28
CA VAL A 499 -0.89 2.37 -20.62
C VAL A 499 -0.43 3.41 -21.65
N GLY A 500 0.26 2.95 -22.68
CA GLY A 500 0.61 3.79 -23.83
C GLY A 500 -0.45 3.74 -24.94
N ASN A 501 -0.29 4.60 -25.96
CA ASN A 501 -1.16 4.59 -27.15
C ASN A 501 -1.12 3.27 -27.94
N ALA A 502 -0.02 2.51 -27.86
CA ALA A 502 0.12 1.21 -28.51
C ALA A 502 -0.74 0.13 -27.84
N ASP A 503 -0.82 0.13 -26.51
CA ASP A 503 -1.58 -0.86 -25.72
C ASP A 503 -3.09 -0.73 -25.93
N LEU A 504 -3.57 0.50 -26.14
CA LEU A 504 -4.98 0.75 -26.49
C LEU A 504 -5.33 0.35 -27.92
N LYS A 505 -4.37 0.36 -28.84
CA LYS A 505 -4.56 -0.12 -30.22
C LYS A 505 -4.54 -1.64 -30.30
N ASN A 506 -3.73 -2.28 -29.46
CA ASN A 506 -3.56 -3.72 -29.44
C ASN A 506 -4.87 -4.44 -29.08
N ASP A 507 -5.04 -5.65 -29.62
CA ASP A 507 -6.14 -6.54 -29.25
C ASP A 507 -5.89 -7.20 -27.89
N PHE A 508 -4.63 -7.30 -27.44
CA PHE A 508 -4.27 -7.83 -26.12
C PHE A 508 -4.46 -6.80 -25.01
N ASN A 509 -5.57 -6.89 -24.30
CA ASN A 509 -6.00 -5.92 -23.28
C ASN A 509 -6.01 -6.46 -21.85
N ALA A 510 -5.60 -7.72 -21.64
CA ALA A 510 -5.72 -8.39 -20.34
C ALA A 510 -5.03 -7.70 -19.15
N HIS A 511 -3.99 -6.91 -19.41
CA HIS A 511 -3.21 -6.23 -18.38
C HIS A 511 -3.92 -5.01 -17.77
N TRP A 512 -4.87 -4.39 -18.48
CA TRP A 512 -5.62 -3.22 -18.01
C TRP A 512 -7.14 -3.42 -17.92
N LEU A 513 -7.71 -4.40 -18.64
CA LEU A 513 -9.18 -4.56 -18.74
C LEU A 513 -9.86 -4.88 -17.40
N SER A 514 -9.15 -5.51 -16.45
CA SER A 514 -9.70 -5.82 -15.13
C SER A 514 -9.60 -4.68 -14.12
N LYS A 515 -8.89 -3.60 -14.46
CA LYS A 515 -8.48 -2.53 -13.54
C LYS A 515 -9.59 -1.48 -13.38
N LEU A 516 -9.62 -0.79 -12.24
CA LEU A 516 -10.54 0.33 -11.99
C LEU A 516 -10.17 1.56 -12.79
N ILE A 517 -8.88 1.90 -12.85
CA ILE A 517 -8.38 3.11 -13.53
C ILE A 517 -7.37 2.71 -14.60
N VAL A 518 -7.52 3.29 -15.78
CA VAL A 518 -6.57 3.18 -16.89
C VAL A 518 -6.12 4.58 -17.25
N MET A 519 -4.89 4.92 -16.86
CA MET A 519 -4.28 6.20 -17.19
C MET A 519 -3.48 6.07 -18.48
N VAL A 520 -3.66 7.02 -19.39
CA VAL A 520 -2.97 7.08 -20.67
C VAL A 520 -2.06 8.31 -20.65
N ASP A 521 -0.75 8.06 -20.63
CA ASP A 521 0.25 9.14 -20.62
C ASP A 521 0.72 9.48 -22.04
N GLU A 522 1.04 10.75 -22.27
CA GLU A 522 1.54 11.30 -23.54
C GLU A 522 0.67 11.05 -24.78
N THR A 523 -0.54 11.62 -24.78
CA THR A 523 -1.44 11.51 -25.93
C THR A 523 -1.33 12.68 -26.89
N LYS A 524 -0.74 12.41 -28.05
CA LYS A 524 -1.32 12.87 -29.32
C LYS A 524 -2.10 11.68 -29.84
N VAL A 525 -3.42 11.64 -29.59
CA VAL A 525 -4.27 10.56 -30.11
C VAL A 525 -4.43 10.80 -31.61
N ASP A 526 -3.37 10.59 -32.39
CA ASP A 526 -3.30 10.93 -33.82
C ASP A 526 -4.19 10.03 -34.71
N LYS A 527 -5.10 9.24 -34.13
CA LYS A 527 -6.02 8.36 -34.86
C LYS A 527 -7.38 8.34 -34.17
N ASP A 528 -8.40 8.87 -34.85
CA ASP A 528 -9.82 8.87 -34.45
C ASP A 528 -10.30 7.49 -33.92
N ILE A 529 -9.69 6.39 -34.40
CA ILE A 529 -9.93 5.01 -33.98
C ILE A 529 -9.76 4.77 -32.46
N VAL A 530 -8.71 5.32 -31.85
CA VAL A 530 -8.45 5.10 -30.40
C VAL A 530 -9.49 5.83 -29.56
N LEU A 531 -9.90 7.02 -30.02
CA LEU A 531 -10.94 7.81 -29.35
C LEU A 531 -12.29 7.09 -29.38
N GLU A 532 -12.69 6.58 -30.54
CA GLU A 532 -13.94 5.81 -30.67
C GLU A 532 -13.92 4.55 -29.79
N ARG A 533 -12.77 3.88 -29.68
CA ARG A 533 -12.60 2.76 -28.76
C ARG A 533 -12.74 3.17 -27.29
N LEU A 534 -12.17 4.32 -26.88
CA LEU A 534 -12.32 4.86 -25.52
C LEU A 534 -13.78 5.23 -25.21
N LYS A 535 -14.47 5.88 -26.15
CA LYS A 535 -15.90 6.21 -26.02
C LYS A 535 -16.75 4.96 -25.84
N ALA A 536 -16.53 3.95 -26.68
CA ALA A 536 -17.23 2.66 -26.60
C ALA A 536 -17.01 1.98 -25.24
N LEU A 537 -15.76 1.91 -24.78
CA LEU A 537 -15.40 1.26 -23.52
C LEU A 537 -15.93 2.04 -22.30
N SER A 538 -15.88 3.37 -22.31
CA SER A 538 -16.31 4.20 -21.17
C SER A 538 -17.76 3.99 -20.73
N THR A 539 -18.61 3.46 -21.63
CA THR A 539 -20.03 3.19 -21.35
C THR A 539 -20.41 1.70 -21.46
N ALA A 540 -19.45 0.84 -21.83
CA ALA A 540 -19.65 -0.59 -21.98
C ALA A 540 -19.87 -1.27 -20.62
N LYS A 541 -20.82 -2.20 -20.56
CA LYS A 541 -21.04 -3.06 -19.38
C LYS A 541 -20.10 -4.28 -19.37
N THR A 542 -19.68 -4.71 -20.56
CA THR A 542 -18.84 -5.88 -20.77
C THR A 542 -17.81 -5.60 -21.86
N ALA A 543 -16.65 -6.21 -21.75
CA ALA A 543 -15.60 -6.14 -22.76
C ALA A 543 -14.98 -7.52 -23.00
N ILE A 544 -14.48 -7.71 -24.22
CA ILE A 544 -13.79 -8.95 -24.60
C ILE A 544 -12.38 -8.91 -24.00
N TRP A 545 -12.12 -9.84 -23.10
CA TRP A 545 -10.84 -10.10 -22.46
C TRP A 545 -9.97 -10.99 -23.34
N ASN A 546 -8.91 -10.40 -23.86
CA ASN A 546 -8.00 -11.02 -24.81
C ASN A 546 -6.59 -11.10 -24.22
N SER A 547 -6.06 -12.33 -24.11
CA SER A 547 -4.68 -12.62 -23.73
C SER A 547 -3.98 -13.39 -24.86
N LYS A 548 -2.67 -13.21 -25.00
CA LYS A 548 -1.87 -13.92 -26.01
C LYS A 548 -2.01 -15.44 -25.84
N GLY A 549 -2.50 -16.11 -26.89
CA GLY A 549 -2.66 -17.57 -26.93
C GLY A 549 -3.76 -18.13 -26.02
N LYS A 550 -4.80 -17.35 -25.69
CA LYS A 550 -5.98 -17.82 -24.92
C LYS A 550 -7.29 -17.56 -25.66
N ASP A 551 -8.31 -18.33 -25.34
CA ASP A 551 -9.68 -18.11 -25.81
C ASP A 551 -10.22 -16.76 -25.30
N GLN A 552 -10.93 -16.07 -26.17
CA GLN A 552 -11.56 -14.79 -25.86
C GLN A 552 -12.73 -15.02 -24.90
N LYS A 553 -12.79 -14.24 -23.80
CA LYS A 553 -13.90 -14.32 -22.84
C LYS A 553 -14.49 -12.93 -22.61
N SER A 554 -15.81 -12.83 -22.48
CA SER A 554 -16.46 -11.58 -22.09
C SER A 554 -16.43 -11.43 -20.56
N ILE A 555 -15.95 -10.30 -20.05
CA ILE A 555 -15.98 -9.97 -18.62
C ILE A 555 -16.69 -8.63 -18.40
N SER A 556 -17.20 -8.42 -17.18
CA SER A 556 -17.74 -7.13 -16.77
C SER A 556 -16.67 -6.04 -16.82
N PHE A 557 -17.05 -4.89 -17.40
CA PHE A 557 -16.15 -3.76 -17.61
C PHE A 557 -16.66 -2.54 -16.84
N PHE A 558 -15.75 -1.88 -16.13
CA PHE A 558 -16.05 -0.70 -15.31
C PHE A 558 -14.85 0.24 -15.20
N SER A 559 -13.84 0.11 -16.07
CA SER A 559 -12.62 0.92 -15.98
C SER A 559 -12.88 2.38 -16.35
N LYS A 560 -12.17 3.30 -15.69
CA LYS A 560 -12.27 4.75 -15.88
C LYS A 560 -10.99 5.23 -16.53
N PHE A 561 -11.13 6.12 -17.51
CA PHE A 561 -10.00 6.60 -18.28
C PHE A 561 -9.56 7.98 -17.79
N ILE A 562 -8.25 8.12 -17.57
CA ILE A 562 -7.60 9.40 -17.28
C ILE A 562 -6.57 9.65 -18.38
N LEU A 563 -6.67 10.78 -19.08
CA LEU A 563 -5.81 11.13 -20.21
C LEU A 563 -4.93 12.31 -19.83
N ASN A 564 -3.61 12.14 -19.90
CA ASN A 564 -2.65 13.23 -19.72
C ASN A 564 -2.14 13.70 -21.08
N SER A 565 -2.18 15.02 -21.31
CA SER A 565 -1.58 15.62 -22.50
C SER A 565 -0.90 16.96 -22.21
N ASN A 566 0.16 17.23 -22.97
CA ASN A 566 0.84 18.52 -22.99
C ASN A 566 0.31 19.44 -24.12
N LYS A 567 -0.79 19.05 -24.77
CA LYS A 567 -1.49 19.86 -25.77
C LYS A 567 -2.87 20.23 -25.23
N VAL A 568 -3.18 21.52 -25.22
CA VAL A 568 -4.45 22.02 -24.69
C VAL A 568 -5.56 21.99 -25.74
N ASP A 569 -5.24 22.33 -26.99
CA ASP A 569 -6.26 22.57 -28.02
C ASP A 569 -6.41 21.43 -29.04
N ASP A 570 -5.43 20.55 -29.21
CA ASP A 570 -5.41 19.54 -30.29
C ASP A 570 -4.87 18.17 -29.81
N PHE A 571 -5.25 17.76 -28.59
CA PHE A 571 -4.89 16.43 -28.08
C PHE A 571 -5.89 15.35 -28.53
N ILE A 572 -7.17 15.72 -28.66
CA ILE A 572 -8.30 14.87 -29.05
C ILE A 572 -9.33 15.71 -29.83
N ARG A 573 -9.99 15.11 -30.83
CA ARG A 573 -11.15 15.71 -31.53
C ARG A 573 -12.45 15.40 -30.78
N ILE A 574 -13.11 16.43 -30.25
CA ILE A 574 -14.35 16.28 -29.47
C ILE A 574 -15.49 16.99 -30.18
N ASP A 575 -16.56 16.26 -30.48
CA ASP A 575 -17.78 16.82 -31.05
C ASP A 575 -18.56 17.64 -30.00
N LYS A 576 -19.32 18.63 -30.45
CA LYS A 576 -20.12 19.50 -29.57
C LYS A 576 -21.19 18.74 -28.76
N GLU A 577 -21.64 17.61 -29.28
CA GLU A 577 -22.66 16.77 -28.65
C GLU A 577 -22.07 15.70 -27.70
N GLU A 578 -20.74 15.62 -27.60
CA GLU A 578 -20.08 14.65 -26.75
C GLU A 578 -20.04 15.13 -25.28
N ILE A 579 -20.65 14.33 -24.40
CA ILE A 579 -20.86 14.68 -23.00
C ILE A 579 -19.95 13.91 -22.02
N ARG A 580 -19.11 12.99 -22.54
CA ARG A 580 -18.34 12.05 -21.72
C ARG A 580 -17.00 12.59 -21.23
N PHE A 581 -16.54 13.74 -21.73
CA PHE A 581 -15.21 14.27 -21.41
C PHE A 581 -15.26 15.37 -20.35
N TRP A 582 -14.35 15.30 -19.39
CA TRP A 582 -14.08 16.37 -18.46
C TRP A 582 -12.66 16.88 -18.64
N VAL A 583 -12.50 18.02 -19.31
CA VAL A 583 -11.19 18.57 -19.67
C VAL A 583 -10.78 19.63 -18.66
N ILE A 584 -9.66 19.44 -17.97
CA ILE A 584 -9.14 20.36 -16.96
C ILE A 584 -7.78 20.87 -17.40
N LYS A 585 -7.63 22.19 -17.51
CA LYS A 585 -6.34 22.84 -17.73
C LYS A 585 -5.63 23.00 -16.39
N VAL A 586 -4.53 22.27 -16.20
CA VAL A 586 -3.75 22.28 -14.95
C VAL A 586 -2.70 23.38 -15.01
N PRO A 587 -2.64 24.30 -14.03
CA PRO A 587 -1.62 25.34 -13.95
C PRO A 587 -0.24 24.76 -13.55
N PRO A 588 0.86 25.50 -13.77
CA PRO A 588 2.18 25.10 -13.28
C PRO A 588 2.20 25.10 -11.75
N LEU A 589 2.95 24.18 -11.15
CA LEU A 589 3.20 24.20 -9.71
C LEU A 589 4.07 25.42 -9.37
N SER A 590 3.67 26.21 -8.37
CA SER A 590 4.49 27.31 -7.87
C SER A 590 5.75 26.80 -7.18
N ASP A 591 6.82 27.61 -7.15
CA ASP A 591 8.12 27.20 -6.60
C ASP A 591 8.03 26.79 -5.11
N GLU A 592 7.10 27.36 -4.34
CA GLU A 592 6.82 27.00 -2.94
C GLU A 592 6.21 25.59 -2.78
N HIS A 593 5.55 25.06 -3.82
CA HIS A 593 4.91 23.73 -3.84
C HIS A 593 5.73 22.68 -4.59
N ARG A 594 6.93 23.03 -5.10
CA ARG A 594 7.88 22.10 -5.70
C ARG A 594 8.68 21.36 -4.63
N ASP A 595 7.98 20.59 -3.82
CA ASP A 595 8.61 19.67 -2.86
C ASP A 595 8.96 18.36 -3.56
N VAL A 596 10.25 18.04 -3.61
CA VAL A 596 10.78 16.78 -4.16
C VAL A 596 10.17 15.56 -3.46
N ASN A 597 9.75 15.71 -2.20
CA ASN A 597 9.13 14.65 -1.40
C ASN A 597 7.60 14.71 -1.37
N LEU A 598 6.95 15.54 -2.19
CA LEU A 598 5.49 15.70 -2.17
C LEU A 598 4.75 14.36 -2.32
N LEU A 599 5.16 13.53 -3.29
CA LEU A 599 4.58 12.20 -3.48
C LEU A 599 4.69 11.34 -2.22
N LYS A 600 5.87 11.30 -1.59
CA LYS A 600 6.11 10.53 -0.36
C LYS A 600 5.23 11.02 0.80
N LYS A 601 5.05 12.33 0.93
CA LYS A 601 4.15 12.93 1.93
C LYS A 601 2.70 12.51 1.66
N MET A 602 2.22 12.70 0.43
CA MET A 602 0.84 12.34 0.05
C MET A 602 0.56 10.83 0.23
N VAL A 603 1.54 9.96 -0.04
CA VAL A 603 1.42 8.52 0.22
C VAL A 603 1.26 8.24 1.72
N GLY A 604 2.02 8.94 2.58
CA GLY A 604 1.86 8.84 4.03
C GLY A 604 0.52 9.36 4.55
N GLU A 605 -0.13 10.25 3.81
CA GLU A 605 -1.45 10.82 4.14
C GLU A 605 -2.64 9.98 3.65
N ILE A 606 -2.41 8.93 2.84
CA ILE A 606 -3.49 8.11 2.27
C ILE A 606 -4.48 7.59 3.33
N PRO A 607 -4.05 7.02 4.49
CA PRO A 607 -4.97 6.60 5.54
C PRO A 607 -5.91 7.70 6.04
N GLY A 608 -5.37 8.92 6.20
CA GLY A 608 -6.13 10.11 6.57
C GLY A 608 -7.11 10.53 5.48
N PHE A 609 -6.67 10.49 4.23
CA PHE A 609 -7.50 10.81 3.08
C PHE A 609 -8.66 9.82 2.88
N VAL A 610 -8.44 8.52 3.13
CA VAL A 610 -9.51 7.50 3.10
C VAL A 610 -10.54 7.75 4.20
N CYS A 611 -10.10 8.11 5.40
CA CYS A 611 -10.99 8.50 6.49
C CYS A 611 -11.83 9.73 6.10
N TYR A 612 -11.17 10.76 5.55
CA TYR A 612 -11.81 11.98 5.05
C TYR A 612 -12.87 11.68 3.98
N LEU A 613 -12.56 10.87 2.96
CA LEU A 613 -13.51 10.47 1.92
C LEU A 613 -14.70 9.67 2.48
N SER A 614 -14.47 8.86 3.52
CA SER A 614 -15.52 8.04 4.14
C SER A 614 -16.54 8.88 4.93
N GLY A 615 -16.08 9.95 5.60
CA GLY A 615 -16.93 10.86 6.36
C GLY A 615 -17.52 12.03 5.55
N ARG A 616 -16.97 12.32 4.37
CA ARG A 616 -17.39 13.45 3.53
C ARG A 616 -18.74 13.19 2.85
N LYS A 617 -19.65 14.17 2.96
CA LYS A 617 -20.90 14.20 2.18
C LYS A 617 -20.63 14.77 0.78
N MET A 618 -20.95 13.99 -0.26
CA MET A 618 -20.82 14.43 -1.65
C MET A 618 -21.67 15.69 -1.92
N LYS A 619 -21.13 16.57 -2.76
CA LYS A 619 -21.78 17.84 -3.12
C LYS A 619 -22.64 17.69 -4.37
N SER A 620 -22.19 16.88 -5.32
CA SER A 620 -22.93 16.50 -6.52
C SER A 620 -24.02 15.47 -6.22
N LEU A 621 -25.07 15.48 -7.04
CA LEU A 621 -26.17 14.52 -6.99
C LEU A 621 -26.14 13.66 -8.25
N GLU A 622 -26.49 12.39 -8.09
CA GLU A 622 -26.67 11.44 -9.20
C GLU A 622 -27.87 11.88 -10.04
N LYS A 623 -27.62 12.43 -11.25
CA LYS A 623 -28.69 12.92 -12.14
C LYS A 623 -28.73 12.23 -13.50
N GLU A 624 -27.58 11.94 -14.08
CA GLU A 624 -27.46 11.38 -15.42
C GLU A 624 -26.93 9.92 -15.36
N ARG A 625 -26.78 9.30 -16.53
CA ARG A 625 -26.07 8.00 -16.65
C ARG A 625 -24.62 8.12 -16.16
N HIS A 626 -24.03 9.30 -16.31
CA HIS A 626 -22.83 9.72 -15.59
C HIS A 626 -23.26 10.38 -14.28
N TRP A 627 -22.48 10.20 -13.20
CA TRP A 627 -22.84 10.78 -11.91
C TRP A 627 -23.02 12.30 -11.96
N PHE A 628 -22.14 12.97 -12.70
CA PHE A 628 -22.15 14.42 -12.86
C PHE A 628 -23.07 14.85 -14.00
N GLU A 629 -23.81 15.93 -13.76
CA GLU A 629 -24.58 16.62 -14.79
C GLU A 629 -23.63 17.26 -15.83
N THR A 630 -23.92 17.09 -17.11
CA THR A 630 -22.99 17.48 -18.20
C THR A 630 -22.53 18.94 -18.09
N ARG A 631 -23.42 19.85 -17.70
CA ARG A 631 -23.09 21.29 -17.55
C ARG A 631 -21.99 21.57 -16.52
N LEU A 632 -21.87 20.74 -15.47
CA LEU A 632 -20.87 20.91 -14.42
C LEU A 632 -19.46 20.59 -14.91
N LEU A 633 -19.35 19.81 -15.99
CA LEU A 633 -18.08 19.38 -16.58
C LEU A 633 -17.59 20.34 -17.67
N VAL A 634 -18.41 21.33 -18.07
CA VAL A 634 -18.08 22.29 -19.12
C VAL A 634 -17.06 23.30 -18.61
N THR A 635 -15.81 23.15 -19.04
CA THR A 635 -14.72 24.09 -18.76
C THR A 635 -14.39 24.91 -20.00
N ASP A 636 -13.68 26.02 -19.82
CA ASP A 636 -13.17 26.81 -20.95
C ASP A 636 -12.15 26.04 -21.79
N ALA A 637 -11.43 25.09 -21.19
CA ALA A 637 -10.57 24.17 -21.92
C ALA A 637 -11.38 23.25 -22.86
N LEU A 638 -12.48 22.66 -22.36
CA LEU A 638 -13.37 21.85 -23.19
C LEU A 638 -13.97 22.66 -24.35
N LYS A 639 -14.43 23.90 -24.08
CA LYS A 639 -14.96 24.79 -25.13
C LYS A 639 -13.92 25.08 -26.23
N LYS A 640 -12.65 25.29 -25.86
CA LYS A 640 -11.55 25.53 -26.81
C LYS A 640 -11.27 24.30 -27.66
N VAL A 641 -11.22 23.11 -27.05
CA VAL A 641 -11.01 21.83 -27.77
C VAL A 641 -12.15 21.55 -28.76
N VAL A 642 -13.40 21.82 -28.37
CA VAL A 642 -14.55 21.69 -29.29
C VAL A 642 -14.47 22.71 -30.42
N ALA A 643 -13.99 23.93 -30.15
CA ALA A 643 -13.82 24.97 -31.17
C ALA A 643 -12.68 24.66 -32.15
N SER A 644 -11.55 24.15 -31.68
CA SER A 644 -10.39 23.73 -32.51
C SER A 644 -10.65 22.42 -33.26
N SER A 645 -11.53 21.56 -32.73
CA SER A 645 -12.00 20.34 -33.42
C SER A 645 -12.86 20.65 -34.66
N LYS A 646 -13.37 21.87 -34.80
CA LYS A 646 -13.98 22.31 -36.07
C LYS A 646 -12.88 22.52 -37.11
N MET A 647 -12.93 21.78 -38.21
CA MET A 647 -12.04 21.99 -39.35
C MET A 647 -12.15 23.43 -39.85
N THR A 648 -11.10 24.24 -39.67
CA THR A 648 -11.04 25.61 -40.16
C THR A 648 -11.22 25.64 -41.68
N LEU A 649 -11.99 26.59 -42.21
CA LEU A 649 -12.21 26.74 -43.65
C LEU A 649 -10.89 26.77 -44.45
N GLU A 650 -9.83 27.33 -43.87
CA GLU A 650 -8.46 27.31 -44.40
C GLU A 650 -7.95 25.89 -44.65
N LYS A 651 -7.91 25.03 -43.62
CA LYS A 651 -7.59 23.59 -43.78
C LYS A 651 -8.52 22.85 -44.75
N GLN A 652 -9.82 23.21 -44.79
CA GLN A 652 -10.74 22.62 -45.76
C GLN A 652 -10.34 22.96 -47.20
N LEU A 653 -9.94 24.21 -47.44
CA LEU A 653 -9.45 24.67 -48.74
C LEU A 653 -8.11 24.00 -49.09
N GLU A 654 -7.17 23.92 -48.15
CA GLU A 654 -5.88 23.25 -48.37
C GLU A 654 -6.06 21.78 -48.75
N ILE A 655 -6.86 21.03 -48.01
CA ILE A 655 -7.11 19.60 -48.30
C ILE A 655 -7.82 19.45 -49.65
N ALA A 656 -8.90 20.19 -49.89
CA ALA A 656 -9.67 20.06 -51.13
C ALA A 656 -8.86 20.46 -52.38
N ILE A 657 -7.98 21.45 -52.27
CA ILE A 657 -7.08 21.85 -53.37
C ILE A 657 -5.95 20.82 -53.54
N SER A 658 -5.42 20.26 -52.46
CA SER A 658 -4.37 19.21 -52.51
C SER A 658 -4.89 17.94 -53.18
N GLU A 659 -6.07 17.45 -52.78
CA GLU A 659 -6.75 16.32 -53.44
C GLU A 659 -7.00 16.61 -54.92
N LEU A 660 -7.38 17.85 -55.26
CA LEU A 660 -7.57 18.25 -56.65
C LEU A 660 -6.26 18.23 -57.45
N PHE A 661 -5.12 18.59 -56.86
CA PHE A 661 -3.80 18.46 -57.47
C PHE A 661 -3.39 16.99 -57.69
N GLU A 662 -3.67 16.12 -56.71
CA GLU A 662 -3.40 14.68 -56.84
C GLU A 662 -4.23 14.03 -57.96
N VAL A 663 -5.52 14.36 -58.06
CA VAL A 663 -6.41 13.80 -59.08
C VAL A 663 -6.16 14.41 -60.46
N SER A 664 -5.93 15.72 -60.54
CA SER A 664 -5.67 16.39 -61.82
C SER A 664 -4.28 16.11 -62.37
N GLY A 665 -3.27 15.93 -61.52
CA GLY A 665 -1.87 15.81 -61.93
C GLY A 665 -1.29 17.10 -62.52
N ASP A 666 -2.01 18.22 -62.44
CA ASP A 666 -1.58 19.51 -62.99
C ASP A 666 -0.58 20.20 -62.06
N GLU A 667 0.41 20.93 -62.61
CA GLU A 667 1.29 21.77 -61.78
C GLU A 667 0.61 23.07 -61.33
N ILE A 668 -0.37 23.54 -62.12
CA ILE A 668 -1.08 24.80 -61.90
C ILE A 668 -2.56 24.58 -62.17
N ILE A 669 -3.40 24.93 -61.19
CA ILE A 669 -4.85 24.85 -61.30
C ILE A 669 -5.44 26.26 -61.25
N THR A 670 -6.28 26.60 -62.22
CA THR A 670 -7.04 27.86 -62.24
C THR A 670 -8.52 27.62 -62.05
N MET A 671 -9.15 28.29 -61.08
CA MET A 671 -10.58 28.10 -60.77
C MET A 671 -11.31 29.41 -60.49
N PRO A 672 -12.58 29.55 -60.89
CA PRO A 672 -13.41 30.67 -60.47
C PRO A 672 -13.84 30.51 -59.00
N LEU A 673 -14.10 31.63 -58.30
CA LEU A 673 -14.50 31.66 -56.89
C LEU A 673 -15.68 30.73 -56.56
N MET A 674 -16.63 30.62 -57.51
CA MET A 674 -17.80 29.73 -57.42
C MET A 674 -17.39 28.29 -57.15
N GLU A 675 -16.44 27.78 -57.93
CA GLU A 675 -16.04 26.38 -57.89
C GLU A 675 -15.12 26.10 -56.70
N VAL A 676 -14.27 27.07 -56.33
CA VAL A 676 -13.50 26.98 -55.07
C VAL A 676 -14.44 26.92 -53.85
N ALA A 677 -15.52 27.70 -53.85
CA ALA A 677 -16.53 27.62 -52.80
C ALA A 677 -17.31 26.29 -52.82
N SER A 678 -17.55 25.71 -54.01
CA SER A 678 -18.19 24.40 -54.15
C SER A 678 -17.34 23.26 -53.60
N LEU A 679 -16.01 23.30 -53.76
CA LEU A 679 -15.08 22.29 -53.23
C LEU A 679 -15.23 22.11 -51.70
N VAL A 680 -15.45 23.20 -50.97
CA VAL A 680 -15.64 23.20 -49.51
C VAL A 680 -17.12 23.26 -49.10
N LYS A 681 -18.05 22.97 -50.04
CA LYS A 681 -19.51 22.97 -49.82
C LYS A 681 -20.08 24.31 -49.32
N GLN A 682 -19.41 25.44 -49.59
CA GLN A 682 -19.79 26.81 -49.22
C GLN A 682 -20.36 27.63 -50.39
N HIS A 683 -21.05 26.99 -51.34
CA HIS A 683 -21.60 27.61 -52.56
C HIS A 683 -22.50 28.85 -52.31
N HIS A 684 -23.12 28.93 -51.12
CA HIS A 684 -23.96 30.06 -50.69
C HIS A 684 -23.19 31.19 -49.97
N ASN A 685 -21.92 31.01 -49.61
CA ASN A 685 -21.16 31.98 -48.79
C ASN A 685 -19.81 32.38 -49.43
N LYS A 686 -19.88 32.89 -50.66
CA LYS A 686 -18.70 33.20 -51.50
C LYS A 686 -17.84 34.34 -50.96
N SER A 687 -18.43 35.30 -50.26
CA SER A 687 -17.71 36.40 -49.61
C SER A 687 -16.75 35.88 -48.54
N TYR A 688 -17.19 34.90 -47.74
CA TYR A 688 -16.38 34.29 -46.70
C TYR A 688 -15.20 33.49 -47.27
N VAL A 689 -15.43 32.71 -48.34
CA VAL A 689 -14.36 32.00 -49.07
C VAL A 689 -13.38 32.99 -49.71
N SER A 690 -13.87 34.08 -50.29
CA SER A 690 -13.03 35.11 -50.89
C SER A 690 -12.17 35.86 -49.87
N GLU A 691 -12.69 36.13 -48.67
CA GLU A 691 -11.92 36.73 -47.58
C GLU A 691 -10.83 35.78 -47.09
N MET A 692 -11.15 34.49 -46.95
CA MET A 692 -10.18 33.46 -46.55
C MET A 692 -9.06 33.30 -47.56
N LEU A 693 -9.38 33.18 -48.86
CA LEU A 693 -8.37 33.13 -49.93
C LEU A 693 -7.45 34.36 -49.91
N ARG A 694 -8.00 35.55 -49.62
CA ARG A 694 -7.22 36.78 -49.49
C ARG A 694 -6.28 36.75 -48.27
N ARG A 695 -6.71 36.18 -47.14
CA ARG A 695 -5.85 35.95 -45.95
C ARG A 695 -4.72 34.96 -46.24
N MET A 696 -5.01 33.91 -47.02
CA MET A 696 -4.01 32.94 -47.50
C MET A 696 -3.09 33.52 -48.59
N GLY A 697 -3.23 34.80 -48.98
CA GLY A 697 -2.38 35.47 -49.96
C GLY A 697 -2.83 35.35 -51.42
N TYR A 698 -3.93 34.65 -51.70
CA TYR A 698 -4.47 34.50 -53.06
C TYR A 698 -5.35 35.69 -53.46
N LYS A 699 -5.12 36.21 -54.67
CA LYS A 699 -5.93 37.28 -55.27
C LYS A 699 -6.55 36.80 -56.59
N PRO A 700 -7.76 37.25 -56.93
CA PRO A 700 -8.34 36.97 -58.23
C PRO A 700 -7.57 37.70 -59.34
N SER A 701 -7.57 37.13 -60.55
CA SER A 701 -6.98 37.74 -61.75
C SER A 701 -7.51 39.16 -62.02
N GLU A 702 -6.63 40.07 -62.44
CA GLU A 702 -6.97 41.49 -62.69
C GLU A 702 -8.07 41.64 -63.76
N SER A 703 -7.91 40.94 -64.88
CA SER A 703 -8.87 40.91 -66.00
C SER A 703 -9.57 39.54 -66.13
N PRO A 704 -10.86 39.50 -66.48
CA PRO A 704 -11.55 38.25 -66.82
C PRO A 704 -10.88 37.56 -68.03
N SER A 705 -10.71 36.24 -67.97
CA SER A 705 -10.16 35.46 -69.09
C SER A 705 -10.89 34.12 -69.26
N SER A 706 -10.71 33.46 -70.41
CA SER A 706 -11.24 32.11 -70.62
C SER A 706 -10.19 31.08 -70.18
N LYS A 707 -10.54 30.25 -69.21
CA LYS A 707 -9.67 29.22 -68.62
C LYS A 707 -10.46 27.91 -68.45
N HIS A 708 -9.76 26.85 -68.06
CA HIS A 708 -10.36 25.57 -67.72
C HIS A 708 -10.04 25.24 -66.26
N PHE A 709 -10.95 24.54 -65.58
CA PHE A 709 -10.68 23.96 -64.27
C PHE A 709 -10.95 22.45 -64.30
N PRO A 710 -10.17 21.64 -63.57
CA PRO A 710 -10.44 20.22 -63.41
C PRO A 710 -11.63 20.03 -62.47
N ARG A 711 -12.59 19.19 -62.89
CA ARG A 711 -13.69 18.72 -62.06
C ARG A 711 -13.63 17.20 -61.97
N VAL A 712 -13.65 16.70 -60.75
CA VAL A 712 -13.66 15.26 -60.46
C VAL A 712 -15.07 14.72 -60.67
N MET A 713 -15.20 13.61 -61.38
CA MET A 713 -16.47 12.93 -61.65
C MET A 713 -16.34 11.43 -61.41
N GLU A 714 -17.40 10.82 -60.88
CA GLU A 714 -17.48 9.37 -60.76
C GLU A 714 -18.14 8.79 -62.02
N LYS A 715 -17.42 7.93 -62.76
CA LYS A 715 -17.99 7.13 -63.83
C LYS A 715 -18.24 5.72 -63.33
N ARG A 716 -19.50 5.28 -63.40
CA ARG A 716 -19.89 3.89 -63.12
C ARG A 716 -19.79 3.07 -64.40
N HIS A 717 -18.93 2.06 -64.39
CA HIS A 717 -18.90 1.07 -65.46
C HIS A 717 -20.06 0.07 -65.31
N SER A 718 -20.43 -0.59 -66.41
CA SER A 718 -21.47 -1.63 -66.46
C SER A 718 -21.19 -2.85 -65.57
N SER A 719 -19.96 -3.01 -65.05
CA SER A 719 -19.54 -4.01 -64.07
C SER A 719 -19.85 -3.64 -62.61
N GLY A 720 -20.30 -2.40 -62.34
CA GLY A 720 -20.52 -1.89 -60.98
C GLY A 720 -19.29 -1.23 -60.34
N GLU A 721 -18.12 -1.25 -60.99
CA GLU A 721 -16.93 -0.51 -60.53
C GLU A 721 -17.12 1.00 -60.72
N ILE A 722 -16.76 1.76 -59.68
CA ILE A 722 -16.71 3.23 -59.68
C ILE A 722 -15.26 3.63 -59.95
N ILE A 723 -15.01 4.29 -61.07
CA ILE A 723 -13.71 4.89 -61.39
C ILE A 723 -13.84 6.41 -61.28
N ILE A 724 -12.88 7.03 -60.61
CA ILE A 724 -12.77 8.48 -60.50
C ILE A 724 -12.10 8.98 -61.79
N ASP A 725 -12.83 9.77 -62.57
CA ASP A 725 -12.36 10.39 -63.82
C ASP A 725 -12.35 11.92 -63.67
N LYS A 726 -11.65 12.62 -64.57
CA LYS A 726 -11.54 14.09 -64.54
C LYS A 726 -12.05 14.71 -65.84
N GLU A 727 -12.81 15.79 -65.73
CA GLU A 727 -13.24 16.61 -66.86
C GLU A 727 -12.76 18.05 -66.69
N TYR A 728 -12.26 18.64 -67.77
CA TYR A 728 -11.88 20.06 -67.79
C TYR A 728 -13.03 20.92 -68.28
N ILE A 729 -13.60 21.72 -67.38
CA ILE A 729 -14.73 22.59 -67.70
C ILE A 729 -14.21 23.97 -68.06
N ARG A 730 -14.63 24.46 -69.23
CA ARG A 730 -14.31 25.82 -69.69
C ARG A 730 -15.18 26.84 -68.98
N PHE A 731 -14.57 27.93 -68.51
CA PHE A 731 -15.29 29.09 -67.98
C PHE A 731 -14.71 30.41 -68.53
N LYS A 732 -15.45 31.51 -68.34
CA LYS A 732 -15.02 32.87 -68.66
C LYS A 732 -15.31 33.79 -67.48
N GLY A 733 -14.27 34.33 -66.85
CA GLY A 733 -14.42 35.14 -65.65
C GLY A 733 -13.10 35.44 -64.95
N ARG A 734 -13.16 36.04 -63.76
CA ARG A 734 -12.00 36.13 -62.86
C ARG A 734 -11.75 34.79 -62.18
N TYR A 735 -10.49 34.49 -61.93
CA TYR A 735 -10.05 33.20 -61.40
C TYR A 735 -8.95 33.35 -60.37
N TYR A 736 -8.81 32.34 -59.52
CA TYR A 736 -7.68 32.15 -58.63
C TYR A 736 -6.71 31.16 -59.27
N THR A 737 -5.41 31.35 -59.03
CA THR A 737 -4.35 30.47 -59.51
C THR A 737 -3.70 29.81 -58.31
N PHE A 738 -3.70 28.48 -58.29
CA PHE A 738 -3.06 27.66 -57.28
C PHE A 738 -1.88 26.94 -57.92
N THR A 739 -0.79 26.76 -57.20
CA THR A 739 0.39 26.03 -57.68
C THR A 739 0.69 24.84 -56.78
N LYS A 740 1.03 23.70 -57.38
CA LYS A 740 1.21 22.42 -56.69
C LYS A 740 2.21 22.51 -55.54
N GLY A 741 3.35 23.18 -55.73
CA GLY A 741 4.40 23.32 -54.71
C GLY A 741 4.00 24.13 -53.46
N THR A 742 2.84 24.80 -53.47
CA THR A 742 2.32 25.49 -52.27
C THR A 742 1.44 24.56 -51.41
N PHE A 743 0.92 23.48 -51.98
CA PHE A 743 -0.06 22.58 -51.33
C PHE A 743 0.47 21.16 -51.14
N ILE A 744 1.44 20.74 -51.96
CA ILE A 744 2.12 19.45 -51.86
C ILE A 744 3.60 19.76 -51.62
N ILE A 745 4.06 19.57 -50.38
CA ILE A 745 5.48 19.63 -50.06
C ILE A 745 6.06 18.30 -50.54
N GLU A 746 6.82 18.33 -51.64
CA GLU A 746 7.71 17.22 -51.96
C GLU A 746 8.75 17.12 -50.84
N SER A 747 8.75 16.00 -50.12
CA SER A 747 9.82 15.67 -49.19
C SER A 747 11.14 15.73 -49.95
N PRO A 748 12.17 16.44 -49.45
CA PRO A 748 13.45 16.50 -50.15
C PRO A 748 14.05 15.10 -50.24
N GLU A 749 14.50 14.81 -51.45
CA GLU A 749 15.08 13.60 -52.00
C GLU A 749 15.55 12.53 -51.00
N GLU A 750 14.98 11.32 -51.02
CA GLU A 750 15.82 10.14 -51.29
C GLU A 750 16.54 10.38 -52.63
N ILE A 751 17.55 11.25 -52.61
CA ILE A 751 18.63 11.29 -53.58
C ILE A 751 19.88 10.97 -52.76
N ASN A 752 20.31 9.72 -52.84
CA ASN A 752 21.71 9.38 -53.09
C ASN A 752 21.82 7.88 -53.40
N ASP A 753 22.33 7.65 -54.62
CA ASP A 753 22.89 6.44 -55.24
C ASP A 753 21.99 5.24 -55.59
#